data_AF-A0A970T341-F1
#
_entry.id   AF-A0A970T341-F1
#
_cell.length_a   1.000
_cell.length_b   1.000
_cell.length_c   1.000
_cell.angle_alpha   90.00
_cell.angle_beta   90.00
_cell.angle_gamma   90.00
#
_symmetry.space_group_name_H-M   'P 1'
#
loop_
_entity.id
_entity.type
_entity.pdbx_description
1 polymer ?
#
loop_
_entity_poly.entity_id
_entity_poly.type
_entity_poly.pdbx_seq_one_letter_code
_entity_poly.pdbx_strand_id
1 'polypeptide(L)'
;MEATLCVDNVAHTLTCNKYDWKKGGIDVIKGTFTALDLVQNGIFGSYYVNPDATINLHQDAAGLIDLNGQLNFNGGGNINIYGGSSSSYWPWDGNAEINMNGGVLDFKDQKIYIYNSPSYSFTHNITGGTIRTSKGLSCYRTDFTPAKGTFEFYGSTDASINMVSGSNLYDVKINKSSKEGDESFTGEPVYDQQSGEMISEGGKANTITLASNFVATGKLIIEAGNFNLSTYTCNVAGTTRVFGKLIMNNAANDLTTTYMEWDNGSSANVTAGTFHARTWDFSEGTTAKLGTGNTAYVTSTIYHPTSNDAEFGNLVIEPSSKNITDDDNTKPYYPNRVMGNMLIKSGANWNFINRWIVVGNFTIENGANILFGADLEVGGSLNLAGKLELRNNTTATIQGAFLFPSTGWLKLNNGTFTNNHNSSTTYTNLDGKLTMNNNSLLEFPGTNIMIENSFINEVSGGTLRFGRNLNTPNANNFKLDHGTVEFISAYPNHSVSVYNGNYLNDVVINKTGVSFLVDKNLVIKNDLEINSGSLNTLSNQVTVSGNVTINNGGHLSMGAGGVLAMAASKSVTVKNGGLIEFNGESGTQSKITRNSSGYYALNIESGGKIGAEHTIFEYMNTNGVNIKPGAIVDIDKSFNNCLFRNGQSNGRLLTIENDQTFSVNYAIFPNNSWGGNFNVYKSVNSGIVTFGGHSGGFSGSSNEWDPHNRIHWGGDVAGNVALQGVDVVSGQDICFDATNTLTVAGGGNTFVVQDGGNVNLIAGHNIRMLEGTSVRSGAYLHAYISNEYCTLPPAMLAA
;
A
#
# COMPACT_ATOMS: atom_id res chain seq x y z
N MET A 1 66.26 44.84 9.13
CA MET A 1 66.04 43.95 10.29
C MET A 1 65.67 44.84 11.46
N GLU A 2 64.38 45.08 11.65
CA GLU A 2 63.93 45.74 12.87
C GLU A 2 64.03 44.73 14.03
N ALA A 3 64.36 45.21 15.23
CA ALA A 3 64.56 44.34 16.38
C ALA A 3 63.26 43.60 16.72
N THR A 4 63.31 42.27 16.73
CA THR A 4 62.21 41.39 17.12
C THR A 4 62.55 40.75 18.46
N LEU A 5 61.63 40.83 19.43
CA LEU A 5 61.74 40.07 20.67
C LEU A 5 61.51 38.59 20.34
N CYS A 6 62.50 37.73 20.61
CA CYS A 6 62.44 36.31 20.29
C CYS A 6 62.34 35.44 21.54
N VAL A 7 61.40 34.48 21.53
CA VAL A 7 61.28 33.43 22.54
C VAL A 7 61.46 32.07 21.85
N ASP A 8 62.53 31.34 22.17
CA ASP A 8 62.92 30.08 21.50
C ASP A 8 63.25 28.95 22.49
N ASN A 9 62.50 28.83 23.57
CA ASN A 9 62.64 27.71 24.50
C ASN A 9 61.28 27.34 25.09
N VAL A 10 60.92 26.06 24.98
CA VAL A 10 59.64 25.52 25.46
C VAL A 10 59.42 25.74 26.97
N ALA A 11 60.50 25.82 27.76
CA ALA A 11 60.43 26.07 29.20
C ALA A 11 60.31 27.56 29.55
N HIS A 12 60.46 28.48 28.59
CA HIS A 12 60.41 29.91 28.85
C HIS A 12 58.99 30.45 28.72
N THR A 13 58.52 31.06 29.80
CA THR A 13 57.36 31.95 29.81
C THR A 13 57.87 33.36 30.04
N LEU A 14 57.72 34.23 29.03
CA LEU A 14 58.03 35.65 29.13
C LEU A 14 56.73 36.42 29.37
N THR A 15 56.59 37.00 30.55
CA THR A 15 55.42 37.79 30.93
C THR A 15 55.82 39.25 31.17
N CYS A 16 55.07 40.19 30.61
CA CYS A 16 55.15 41.61 30.95
C CYS A 16 53.82 42.13 31.49
N ASN A 17 53.88 43.04 32.46
CA ASN A 17 52.69 43.68 33.02
C ASN A 17 51.98 44.57 32.00
N LYS A 18 52.76 45.30 31.20
CA LYS A 18 52.28 46.17 30.12
C LYS A 18 53.20 46.03 28.92
N TYR A 19 52.65 45.85 27.73
CA TYR A 19 53.39 45.86 26.48
C TYR A 19 53.07 47.13 25.70
N ASP A 20 54.10 47.97 25.49
CA ASP A 20 54.02 49.21 24.71
C ASP A 20 54.82 49.01 23.41
N TRP A 21 54.11 48.79 22.31
CA TRP A 21 54.76 48.60 21.02
C TRP A 21 55.26 49.94 20.46
N LYS A 22 56.55 50.05 20.11
CA LYS A 22 57.09 51.25 19.45
C LYS A 22 57.51 51.01 17.99
N LYS A 23 58.00 49.80 17.69
CA LYS A 23 58.47 49.32 16.38
C LYS A 23 58.80 47.82 16.46
N GLY A 24 58.98 47.15 15.32
CA GLY A 24 59.36 45.74 15.26
C GLY A 24 58.22 44.77 15.65
N GLY A 25 58.59 43.59 16.15
CA GLY A 25 57.63 42.52 16.42
C GLY A 25 58.03 41.57 17.55
N ILE A 26 57.20 40.54 17.74
CA ILE A 26 57.42 39.41 18.65
C ILE A 26 57.46 38.14 17.82
N ASP A 27 58.49 37.31 17.99
CA ASP A 27 58.59 35.98 17.36
C ASP A 27 58.75 34.90 18.42
N VAL A 28 57.68 34.12 18.63
CA VAL A 28 57.67 33.00 19.56
C VAL A 28 57.87 31.73 18.75
N ILE A 29 59.12 31.28 18.71
CA ILE A 29 59.54 30.03 18.07
C ILE A 29 59.14 28.84 18.93
N LYS A 30 59.35 28.94 20.25
CA LYS A 30 58.96 27.94 21.26
C LYS A 30 58.70 28.63 22.60
N GLY A 31 57.80 28.08 23.41
CA GLY A 31 57.48 28.62 24.74
C GLY A 31 56.29 29.58 24.72
N THR A 32 56.22 30.49 25.69
CA THR A 32 55.07 31.38 25.84
C THR A 32 55.47 32.84 26.01
N PHE A 33 54.83 33.73 25.28
CA PHE A 33 54.81 35.17 25.56
C PHE A 33 53.46 35.57 26.14
N THR A 34 53.44 36.44 27.15
CA THR A 34 52.21 36.97 27.74
C THR A 34 52.35 38.46 28.04
N ALA A 35 51.51 39.26 27.39
CA ALA A 35 51.27 40.65 27.79
C ALA A 35 50.00 40.70 28.64
N LEU A 36 50.14 41.04 29.92
CA LEU A 36 49.00 41.16 30.84
C LEU A 36 48.16 42.42 30.58
N ASP A 37 48.67 43.35 29.78
CA ASP A 37 47.98 44.56 29.33
C ASP A 37 48.69 45.12 28.08
N LEU A 38 47.93 45.63 27.11
CA LEU A 38 48.44 46.37 25.96
C LEU A 38 48.30 47.86 26.24
N VAL A 39 49.41 48.60 26.19
CA VAL A 39 49.39 50.05 26.46
C VAL A 39 48.59 50.81 25.41
N GLN A 40 48.59 50.33 24.17
CA GLN A 40 47.80 50.90 23.09
C GLN A 40 46.43 50.25 22.97
N ASN A 41 45.46 51.03 22.48
CA ASN A 41 44.13 50.58 22.11
C ASN A 41 44.17 49.76 20.80
N GLY A 42 44.75 48.56 20.88
CA GLY A 42 44.79 47.60 19.78
C GLY A 42 46.09 46.79 19.74
N ILE A 43 46.10 45.79 18.88
CA ILE A 43 47.23 44.91 18.62
C ILE A 43 48.05 45.55 17.49
N PHE A 44 49.16 46.20 17.86
CA PHE A 44 50.11 46.81 16.92
C PHE A 44 51.41 46.00 16.82
N GLY A 45 52.09 46.10 15.68
CA GLY A 45 53.33 45.36 15.39
C GLY A 45 53.09 44.03 14.68
N SER A 46 54.17 43.25 14.50
CA SER A 46 54.12 41.91 13.90
C SER A 46 54.31 40.83 14.96
N TYR A 47 53.40 39.87 15.04
CA TYR A 47 53.45 38.73 15.95
C TYR A 47 53.62 37.45 15.12
N TYR A 48 54.69 36.71 15.37
CA TYR A 48 54.97 35.42 14.74
C TYR A 48 54.83 34.32 15.78
N VAL A 49 54.02 33.30 15.47
CA VAL A 49 53.83 32.13 16.31
C VAL A 49 54.11 30.87 15.51
N ASN A 50 54.84 29.94 16.13
CA ASN A 50 55.28 28.69 15.53
C ASN A 50 54.60 27.49 16.24
N PRO A 51 54.69 26.26 15.72
CA PRO A 51 54.14 25.08 16.39
C PRO A 51 54.57 24.98 17.86
N ASP A 52 53.64 24.58 18.72
CA ASP A 52 53.82 24.46 20.19
C ASP A 52 54.13 25.77 20.95
N ALA A 53 54.14 26.92 20.27
CA ALA A 53 54.29 28.24 20.90
C ALA A 53 52.93 28.86 21.27
N THR A 54 52.93 29.72 22.29
CA THR A 54 51.74 30.48 22.72
C THR A 54 52.05 31.96 22.90
N ILE A 55 51.15 32.82 22.41
CA ILE A 55 51.13 34.26 22.65
C ILE A 55 49.80 34.59 23.34
N ASN A 56 49.86 35.21 24.51
CA ASN A 56 48.67 35.72 25.22
C ASN A 56 48.71 37.25 25.23
N LEU A 57 47.67 37.89 24.72
CA LEU A 57 47.52 39.34 24.70
C LEU A 57 46.26 39.72 25.49
N HIS A 58 46.43 40.47 26.56
CA HIS A 58 45.33 40.96 27.37
C HIS A 58 45.15 42.47 27.17
N GLN A 59 43.90 42.92 27.15
CA GLN A 59 43.52 44.33 27.18
C GLN A 59 42.58 44.58 28.35
N ASP A 60 42.76 45.70 29.04
CA ASP A 60 41.87 46.08 30.14
C ASP A 60 40.42 46.35 29.66
N ALA A 61 39.48 46.42 30.61
CA ALA A 61 38.06 46.57 30.31
C ALA A 61 37.66 47.94 29.73
N ALA A 62 38.55 48.93 29.76
CA ALA A 62 38.36 50.25 29.17
C ALA A 62 39.07 50.40 27.81
N GLY A 63 40.10 49.59 27.53
CA GLY A 63 40.86 49.63 26.28
C GLY A 63 40.20 48.89 25.11
N LEU A 64 40.62 49.22 23.88
CA LEU A 64 40.21 48.52 22.66
C LEU A 64 41.22 47.42 22.29
N ILE A 65 40.73 46.31 21.72
CA ILE A 65 41.55 45.16 21.30
C ILE A 65 41.44 44.94 19.78
N ASP A 66 41.43 46.02 19.02
CA ASP A 66 41.36 46.01 17.56
C ASP A 66 42.62 45.42 16.94
N LEU A 67 42.48 44.72 15.81
CA LEU A 67 43.65 44.22 15.07
C LEU A 67 44.16 45.36 14.18
N ASN A 68 45.32 45.92 14.53
CA ASN A 68 45.97 47.05 13.84
C ASN A 68 47.43 46.73 13.47
N GLY A 69 47.72 45.45 13.28
CA GLY A 69 49.05 44.90 13.04
C GLY A 69 48.98 43.55 12.34
N GLN A 70 50.10 42.83 12.33
CA GLN A 70 50.26 41.58 11.58
C GLN A 70 50.31 40.38 12.53
N LEU A 71 49.50 39.36 12.25
CA LEU A 71 49.56 38.05 12.91
C LEU A 71 50.02 37.00 11.90
N ASN A 72 51.14 36.34 12.18
CA ASN A 72 51.75 35.32 11.33
C ASN A 72 51.81 33.98 12.06
N PHE A 73 51.11 32.98 11.53
CA PHE A 73 51.20 31.60 11.99
C PHE A 73 52.08 30.81 11.03
N ASN A 74 53.16 30.22 11.54
CA ASN A 74 54.16 29.47 10.77
C ASN A 74 53.93 27.96 10.89
N GLY A 75 52.72 27.50 10.61
CA GLY A 75 52.33 26.09 10.60
C GLY A 75 51.67 25.58 11.88
N GLY A 76 51.51 26.42 12.91
CA GLY A 76 50.96 26.02 14.20
C GLY A 76 50.99 27.13 15.26
N GLY A 77 50.78 26.75 16.52
CA GLY A 77 50.84 27.65 17.67
C GLY A 77 49.53 28.36 18.00
N ASN A 78 49.49 29.02 19.15
CA ASN A 78 48.28 29.66 19.68
C ASN A 78 48.50 31.16 19.91
N ILE A 79 47.59 32.00 19.44
CA ILE A 79 47.47 33.39 19.87
C ILE A 79 46.12 33.54 20.57
N ASN A 80 46.15 33.80 21.87
CA ASN A 80 44.97 34.03 22.69
C ASN A 80 44.83 35.52 23.01
N ILE A 81 43.64 36.06 22.81
CA ILE A 81 43.33 37.48 22.96
C ILE A 81 42.20 37.63 23.97
N TYR A 82 42.47 38.37 25.04
CA TYR A 82 41.60 38.53 26.20
C TYR A 82 41.24 39.99 26.44
N GLY A 83 40.06 40.22 27.00
CA GLY A 83 39.59 41.51 27.47
C GLY A 83 39.16 42.49 26.36
N GLY A 84 39.31 43.79 26.62
CA GLY A 84 38.79 44.87 25.78
C GLY A 84 37.34 45.29 26.09
N SER A 85 36.98 46.51 25.70
CA SER A 85 35.68 47.13 26.02
C SER A 85 34.59 46.91 24.96
N SER A 86 34.96 46.48 23.74
CA SER A 86 34.03 46.33 22.61
C SER A 86 34.48 45.25 21.62
N SER A 87 33.69 45.02 20.56
CA SER A 87 34.08 44.17 19.43
C SER A 87 35.46 44.57 18.91
N SER A 88 36.27 43.59 18.51
CA SER A 88 37.58 43.81 17.91
C SER A 88 37.43 44.13 16.42
N TYR A 89 37.80 45.35 16.03
CA TYR A 89 37.74 45.83 14.64
C TYR A 89 38.99 45.44 13.85
N TRP A 90 38.79 44.83 12.68
CA TRP A 90 39.86 44.42 11.77
C TRP A 90 39.66 45.13 10.42
N PRO A 91 40.37 46.25 10.13
CA PRO A 91 41.21 47.08 11.02
C PRO A 91 40.42 48.24 11.65
N TRP A 92 41.03 49.03 12.55
CA TRP A 92 40.48 50.32 13.00
C TRP A 92 41.44 51.50 12.92
N ASP A 93 42.62 51.40 13.53
CA ASP A 93 43.58 52.51 13.73
C ASP A 93 44.96 52.22 13.08
N GLY A 94 45.06 51.12 12.35
CA GLY A 94 46.26 50.72 11.61
C GLY A 94 45.95 49.64 10.58
N ASN A 95 46.86 49.41 9.63
CA ASN A 95 46.71 48.30 8.69
C ASN A 95 46.78 46.96 9.44
N ALA A 96 45.89 46.05 9.07
CA ALA A 96 45.81 44.72 9.66
C ALA A 96 46.19 43.65 8.65
N GLU A 97 46.90 42.63 9.09
CA GLU A 97 47.22 41.48 8.26
C GLU A 97 47.16 40.16 9.04
N ILE A 98 46.56 39.13 8.46
CA ILE A 98 46.60 37.76 8.98
C ILE A 98 47.20 36.82 7.93
N ASN A 99 48.33 36.22 8.24
CA ASN A 99 48.91 35.10 7.50
C ASN A 99 48.76 33.83 8.33
N MET A 100 47.86 32.94 7.94
CA MET A 100 47.52 31.76 8.75
C MET A 100 47.47 30.50 7.90
N ASN A 101 48.41 29.57 8.13
CA ASN A 101 48.45 28.26 7.48
C ASN A 101 48.26 27.08 8.47
N GLY A 102 48.02 27.38 9.74
CA GLY A 102 47.87 26.45 10.86
C GLY A 102 47.63 27.20 12.18
N GLY A 103 47.56 26.49 13.30
CA GLY A 103 47.45 27.09 14.64
C GLY A 103 46.04 27.57 15.03
N VAL A 104 45.94 28.27 16.15
CA VAL A 104 44.69 28.79 16.73
C VAL A 104 44.81 30.28 17.04
N LEU A 105 43.90 31.08 16.50
CA LEU A 105 43.68 32.48 16.89
C LEU A 105 42.38 32.56 17.69
N ASP A 106 42.46 32.87 18.99
CA ASP A 106 41.33 32.78 19.90
C ASP A 106 40.98 34.14 20.52
N PHE A 107 39.83 34.70 20.14
CA PHE A 107 39.23 35.87 20.78
C PHE A 107 38.30 35.44 21.90
N LYS A 108 38.81 35.52 23.12
CA LYS A 108 38.20 34.93 24.32
C LYS A 108 36.97 35.68 24.79
N ASP A 109 36.97 37.00 24.62
CA ASP A 109 35.95 37.87 25.23
C ASP A 109 35.21 38.75 24.24
N GLN A 110 35.69 38.90 22.99
CA GLN A 110 35.13 39.87 22.04
C GLN A 110 34.60 39.25 20.76
N LYS A 111 33.56 39.90 20.24
CA LYS A 111 33.05 39.69 18.88
C LYS A 111 34.10 40.14 17.88
N ILE A 112 34.28 39.38 16.81
CA ILE A 112 35.14 39.78 15.69
C ILE A 112 34.34 40.67 14.73
N TYR A 113 34.89 41.83 14.39
CA TYR A 113 34.28 42.80 13.48
C TYR A 113 35.22 43.11 12.31
N ILE A 114 35.05 42.40 11.19
CA ILE A 114 35.80 42.62 9.95
C ILE A 114 35.23 43.87 9.26
N TYR A 115 35.93 44.98 9.47
CA TYR A 115 35.46 46.31 9.09
C TYR A 115 35.89 46.67 7.67
N ASN A 116 34.98 47.26 6.90
CA ASN A 116 35.32 47.90 5.64
C ASN A 116 35.82 49.33 5.90
N SER A 117 37.06 49.43 6.38
CA SER A 117 37.69 50.70 6.69
C SER A 117 37.97 51.52 5.42
N PRO A 118 37.62 52.82 5.39
CA PRO A 118 38.00 53.72 4.30
C PRO A 118 39.48 54.15 4.36
N SER A 119 40.14 53.95 5.50
CA SER A 119 41.47 54.51 5.79
C SER A 119 42.57 53.45 5.94
N TYR A 120 42.20 52.20 6.27
CA TYR A 120 43.16 51.14 6.58
C TYR A 120 42.86 49.88 5.81
N SER A 121 43.92 49.18 5.37
CA SER A 121 43.79 47.90 4.69
C SER A 121 43.72 46.75 5.69
N PHE A 122 42.82 45.79 5.45
CA PHE A 122 42.91 44.45 6.03
C PHE A 122 43.25 43.46 4.92
N THR A 123 44.37 42.77 5.05
CA THR A 123 44.77 41.69 4.15
C THR A 123 44.77 40.36 4.90
N HIS A 124 44.33 39.30 4.25
CA HIS A 124 44.30 37.97 4.86
C HIS A 124 44.77 36.92 3.86
N ASN A 125 45.62 36.01 4.33
CA ASN A 125 46.03 34.81 3.63
C ASN A 125 45.80 33.61 4.58
N ILE A 126 44.54 33.22 4.70
CA ILE A 126 44.09 32.13 5.57
C ILE A 126 43.97 30.86 4.73
N THR A 127 44.93 29.97 4.90
CA THR A 127 45.11 28.69 4.19
C THR A 127 45.11 27.48 5.12
N GLY A 128 44.87 27.69 6.42
CA GLY A 128 44.71 26.64 7.44
C GLY A 128 44.47 27.24 8.83
N GLY A 129 44.40 26.38 9.85
CA GLY A 129 44.23 26.79 11.25
C GLY A 129 42.77 27.10 11.65
N THR A 130 42.59 27.51 12.91
CA THR A 130 41.27 27.83 13.50
C THR A 130 41.24 29.25 14.05
N ILE A 131 40.30 30.06 13.59
CA ILE A 131 39.95 31.34 14.22
C ILE A 131 38.71 31.10 15.06
N ARG A 132 38.76 31.42 16.35
CA ARG A 132 37.64 31.14 17.26
C ARG A 132 37.28 32.36 18.09
N THR A 133 35.99 32.45 18.43
CA THR A 133 35.45 33.52 19.28
C THR A 133 34.33 32.98 20.19
N SER A 134 34.29 33.45 21.43
CA SER A 134 33.19 33.15 22.36
C SER A 134 31.89 33.90 22.00
N LYS A 135 32.01 34.96 21.20
CA LYS A 135 30.90 35.82 20.74
C LYS A 135 30.59 35.54 19.27
N GLY A 136 30.26 36.59 18.51
CA GLY A 136 29.82 36.50 17.12
C GLY A 136 30.85 36.99 16.10
N LEU A 137 30.39 37.12 14.86
CA LEU A 137 31.15 37.69 13.76
C LEU A 137 30.30 38.72 13.01
N SER A 138 30.89 39.86 12.67
CA SER A 138 30.35 40.77 11.67
C SER A 138 31.38 41.08 10.61
N CYS A 139 31.07 40.76 9.36
CA CYS A 139 31.89 41.06 8.21
C CYS A 139 31.17 42.03 7.27
N TYR A 140 31.80 43.18 7.04
CA TYR A 140 31.34 44.20 6.10
C TYR A 140 32.23 44.31 4.85
N ARG A 141 33.17 43.38 4.67
CA ARG A 141 34.10 43.30 3.55
C ARG A 141 33.73 42.19 2.59
N THR A 142 33.46 42.52 1.33
CA THR A 142 33.05 41.53 0.31
C THR A 142 34.20 40.65 -0.15
N ASP A 143 35.45 41.08 0.06
CA ASP A 143 36.67 40.35 -0.29
C ASP A 143 37.15 39.41 0.82
N PHE A 144 36.47 39.35 1.96
CA PHE A 144 36.78 38.38 3.01
C PHE A 144 36.32 36.98 2.61
N THR A 145 37.24 36.25 1.97
CA THR A 145 37.04 34.91 1.40
C THR A 145 38.25 34.01 1.75
N PRO A 146 38.36 33.52 3.00
CA PRO A 146 39.47 32.67 3.40
C PRO A 146 39.49 31.39 2.53
N ALA A 147 40.68 30.99 2.07
CA ALA A 147 40.82 29.87 1.14
C ALA A 147 40.63 28.52 1.84
N LYS A 148 40.99 28.43 3.13
CA LYS A 148 40.79 27.27 4.02
C LYS A 148 40.64 27.77 5.47
N GLY A 149 40.67 26.85 6.44
CA GLY A 149 40.63 27.14 7.86
C GLY A 149 39.23 27.05 8.45
N THR A 150 39.15 27.01 9.78
CA THR A 150 37.89 26.86 10.52
C THR A 150 37.59 28.12 11.32
N PHE A 151 36.34 28.59 11.22
CA PHE A 151 35.78 29.55 12.18
C PHE A 151 34.96 28.80 13.23
N GLU A 152 35.42 28.80 14.48
CA GLU A 152 34.73 28.17 15.61
C GLU A 152 34.05 29.20 16.51
N PHE A 153 32.74 29.06 16.70
CA PHE A 153 31.93 29.89 17.59
C PHE A 153 31.64 29.09 18.86
N TYR A 154 32.23 29.48 19.99
CA TYR A 154 32.18 28.71 21.23
C TYR A 154 31.63 29.50 22.41
N GLY A 155 31.50 28.87 23.59
CA GLY A 155 31.04 29.53 24.82
C GLY A 155 29.52 29.60 24.99
N SER A 156 29.06 30.21 26.08
CA SER A 156 27.69 30.10 26.61
C SER A 156 26.79 31.33 26.46
N THR A 157 27.19 32.31 25.65
CA THR A 157 26.36 33.48 25.32
C THR A 157 25.80 33.42 23.91
N ASP A 158 24.54 33.81 23.72
CA ASP A 158 23.95 33.93 22.38
C ASP A 158 24.73 34.96 21.56
N ALA A 159 24.96 34.63 20.30
CA ALA A 159 25.71 35.49 19.39
C ALA A 159 25.14 35.39 17.97
N SER A 160 25.63 36.27 17.10
CA SER A 160 25.19 36.34 15.72
C SER A 160 26.33 36.35 14.72
N ILE A 161 26.03 35.83 13.52
CA ILE A 161 26.88 35.93 12.34
C ILE A 161 26.20 36.88 11.36
N ASN A 162 26.89 37.95 10.99
CA ASN A 162 26.50 38.86 9.91
C ASN A 162 27.63 38.89 8.88
N MET A 163 27.32 38.61 7.62
CA MET A 163 28.27 38.56 6.51
C MET A 163 27.69 39.37 5.34
N VAL A 164 28.45 40.35 4.85
CA VAL A 164 28.08 41.10 3.65
C VAL A 164 28.06 40.18 2.42
N SER A 165 27.14 40.41 1.50
CA SER A 165 27.05 39.66 0.25
C SER A 165 28.39 39.67 -0.50
N GLY A 166 28.85 38.50 -0.95
CA GLY A 166 30.15 38.30 -1.61
C GLY A 166 31.24 37.74 -0.68
N SER A 167 31.10 37.93 0.64
CA SER A 167 31.99 37.30 1.63
C SER A 167 31.55 35.86 1.96
N ASN A 168 32.47 35.05 2.47
CA ASN A 168 32.18 33.69 2.92
C ASN A 168 33.13 33.26 4.05
N LEU A 169 32.83 32.12 4.66
CA LEU A 169 33.78 31.37 5.48
C LEU A 169 34.11 30.04 4.77
N TYR A 170 35.21 29.40 5.13
CA TYR A 170 35.53 28.06 4.62
C TYR A 170 34.82 26.99 5.46
N ASP A 171 35.43 26.51 6.54
CA ASP A 171 34.79 25.62 7.50
C ASP A 171 34.22 26.43 8.67
N VAL A 172 33.06 26.01 9.18
CA VAL A 172 32.42 26.60 10.36
C VAL A 172 32.09 25.51 11.37
N LYS A 173 32.40 25.80 12.63
CA LYS A 173 32.04 24.96 13.77
C LYS A 173 31.25 25.78 14.79
N ILE A 174 30.02 25.36 15.07
CA ILE A 174 29.20 25.87 16.17
C ILE A 174 29.42 24.94 17.37
N ASN A 175 30.11 25.44 18.39
CA ASN A 175 30.46 24.70 19.60
C ASN A 175 30.07 25.51 20.84
N LYS A 176 28.79 25.88 20.93
CA LYS A 176 28.24 26.65 22.04
C LYS A 176 27.96 25.76 23.26
N SER A 177 28.83 24.77 23.50
CA SER A 177 28.86 24.01 24.75
C SER A 177 29.41 24.91 25.86
N SER A 178 28.84 24.83 27.05
CA SER A 178 29.12 25.70 28.20
C SER A 178 30.53 25.53 28.82
N LYS A 179 31.47 24.86 28.13
CA LYS A 179 32.73 24.37 28.70
C LYS A 179 33.88 25.39 28.68
N GLU A 180 33.87 26.38 27.79
CA GLU A 180 34.96 27.37 27.65
C GLU A 180 34.42 28.78 27.39
N GLY A 181 34.86 29.78 28.14
CA GLY A 181 34.63 31.21 27.83
C GLY A 181 33.56 31.96 28.64
N ASP A 182 33.27 31.55 29.88
CA ASP A 182 32.36 32.32 30.75
C ASP A 182 32.77 32.21 32.22
N GLU A 183 33.38 33.28 32.76
CA GLU A 183 33.63 33.41 34.20
C GLU A 183 32.38 33.94 34.97
N SER A 184 31.23 34.15 34.31
CA SER A 184 30.16 34.98 34.86
C SER A 184 28.72 34.43 34.84
N PHE A 185 28.47 33.20 34.41
CA PHE A 185 27.10 32.64 34.42
C PHE A 185 26.85 31.64 35.55
N THR A 186 26.10 32.06 36.58
CA THR A 186 25.73 31.29 37.80
C THR A 186 24.46 30.43 37.65
N GLY A 187 23.96 30.22 36.42
CA GLY A 187 22.92 29.22 36.18
C GLY A 187 23.50 27.82 36.37
N GLU A 188 23.45 27.32 37.60
CA GLU A 188 24.00 26.02 37.96
C GLU A 188 23.23 24.89 37.25
N PRO A 189 23.92 23.86 36.73
CA PRO A 189 23.27 22.66 36.24
C PRO A 189 22.51 21.99 37.40
N VAL A 190 21.26 21.62 37.14
CA VAL A 190 20.42 20.86 38.06
C VAL A 190 20.67 19.38 37.80
N TYR A 191 21.13 18.65 38.81
CA TYR A 191 21.31 17.20 38.77
C TYR A 191 20.23 16.51 39.59
N ASP A 192 19.81 15.33 39.13
CA ASP A 192 19.01 14.40 39.91
C ASP A 192 19.85 13.91 41.08
N GLN A 193 19.35 14.16 42.29
CA GLN A 193 20.10 13.86 43.52
C GLN A 193 20.21 12.35 43.80
N GLN A 194 19.49 11.50 43.06
CA GLN A 194 19.42 10.07 43.27
C GLN A 194 20.23 9.28 42.23
N SER A 195 20.21 9.70 40.95
CA SER A 195 20.98 9.08 39.87
C SER A 195 22.28 9.81 39.53
N GLY A 196 22.42 11.08 39.93
CA GLY A 196 23.52 11.95 39.50
C GLY A 196 23.41 12.38 38.03
N GLU A 197 22.31 12.06 37.35
CA GLU A 197 22.06 12.49 35.97
C GLU A 197 21.67 13.97 35.93
N MET A 198 22.14 14.67 34.90
CA MET A 198 21.83 16.09 34.74
C MET A 198 20.38 16.26 34.26
N ILE A 199 19.53 16.89 35.10
CA ILE A 199 18.13 17.21 34.81
C ILE A 199 18.01 18.45 33.91
N SER A 200 18.89 19.45 34.07
CA SER A 200 18.85 20.72 33.34
C SER A 200 20.19 21.45 33.39
N GLU A 201 20.63 22.13 32.32
CA GLU A 201 21.87 22.93 32.30
C GLU A 201 21.70 24.37 32.84
N GLY A 202 20.54 24.74 33.38
CA GLY A 202 20.32 26.07 33.96
C GLY A 202 20.02 27.20 32.96
N GLY A 203 19.62 26.87 31.71
CA GLY A 203 19.08 27.84 30.75
C GLY A 203 20.07 28.87 30.19
N LYS A 204 21.22 28.43 29.69
CA LYS A 204 22.26 29.32 29.13
C LYS A 204 22.03 29.61 27.64
N ALA A 205 22.31 30.85 27.25
CA ALA A 205 22.21 31.36 25.89
C ALA A 205 23.22 30.68 24.94
N ASN A 206 22.86 29.57 24.30
CA ASN A 206 23.78 28.71 23.54
C ASN A 206 23.56 28.75 22.02
N THR A 207 23.12 29.88 21.49
CA THR A 207 22.67 30.00 20.09
C THR A 207 23.59 30.88 19.26
N ILE A 208 23.95 30.40 18.07
CA ILE A 208 24.40 31.25 16.97
C ILE A 208 23.23 31.52 16.03
N THR A 209 22.86 32.80 15.89
CA THR A 209 21.76 33.25 15.03
C THR A 209 22.29 33.98 13.80
N LEU A 210 21.82 33.63 12.60
CA LEU A 210 22.13 34.39 11.39
C LEU A 210 21.45 35.76 11.41
N ALA A 211 22.21 36.79 11.07
CA ALA A 211 21.74 38.17 10.87
C ALA A 211 21.84 38.61 9.38
N SER A 212 22.25 37.70 8.50
CA SER A 212 22.33 37.85 7.05
C SER A 212 22.28 36.48 6.38
N ASN A 213 22.15 36.44 5.06
CA ASN A 213 22.46 35.23 4.29
C ASN A 213 23.90 34.79 4.55
N PHE A 214 24.13 33.49 4.61
CA PHE A 214 25.39 32.91 5.04
C PHE A 214 25.92 31.89 4.04
N VAL A 215 27.23 31.92 3.77
CA VAL A 215 27.91 31.00 2.85
C VAL A 215 29.12 30.39 3.55
N ALA A 216 29.17 29.06 3.59
CA ALA A 216 30.34 28.26 3.93
C ALA A 216 30.80 27.47 2.70
N THR A 217 32.04 27.67 2.26
CA THR A 217 32.60 26.98 1.08
C THR A 217 33.21 25.62 1.39
N GLY A 218 33.37 25.30 2.68
CA GLY A 218 33.73 23.98 3.21
C GLY A 218 32.54 23.34 3.93
N LYS A 219 32.73 22.94 5.19
CA LYS A 219 31.69 22.26 6.02
C LYS A 219 31.10 23.16 7.10
N LEU A 220 29.89 22.83 7.53
CA LEU A 220 29.25 23.36 8.74
C LEU A 220 29.07 22.22 9.74
N ILE A 221 29.68 22.33 10.92
CA ILE A 221 29.52 21.38 12.02
C ILE A 221 28.80 22.08 13.16
N ILE A 222 27.62 21.59 13.54
CA ILE A 222 26.92 21.99 14.77
C ILE A 222 27.30 20.98 15.83
N GLU A 223 28.47 21.18 16.45
CA GLU A 223 29.03 20.29 17.48
C GLU A 223 28.19 20.34 18.76
N ALA A 224 27.81 21.54 19.20
CA ALA A 224 27.01 21.75 20.40
C ALA A 224 26.28 23.09 20.37
N GLY A 225 25.18 23.17 21.12
CA GLY A 225 24.28 24.33 21.16
C GLY A 225 23.36 24.41 19.94
N ASN A 226 22.84 25.62 19.68
CA ASN A 226 21.84 25.86 18.64
C ASN A 226 22.43 26.67 17.48
N PHE A 227 22.08 26.30 16.25
CA PHE A 227 22.27 27.14 15.06
C PHE A 227 20.90 27.56 14.52
N ASN A 228 20.63 28.86 14.49
CA ASN A 228 19.35 29.44 14.12
C ASN A 228 19.47 30.29 12.86
N LEU A 229 18.75 29.90 11.80
CA LEU A 229 18.78 30.62 10.53
C LEU A 229 17.97 31.93 10.54
N SER A 230 17.16 32.18 11.59
CA SER A 230 16.30 33.36 11.68
C SER A 230 15.39 33.48 10.44
N THR A 231 15.62 34.45 9.56
CA THR A 231 14.89 34.63 8.29
C THR A 231 15.78 34.50 7.05
N TYR A 232 16.95 33.89 7.18
CA TYR A 232 18.01 33.91 6.17
C TYR A 232 18.27 32.54 5.55
N THR A 233 19.01 32.57 4.43
CA THR A 233 19.52 31.37 3.76
C THR A 233 20.91 30.98 4.25
N CYS A 234 21.20 29.69 4.19
CA CYS A 234 22.50 29.11 4.54
C CYS A 234 22.96 28.18 3.42
N ASN A 235 24.04 28.53 2.73
CA ASN A 235 24.62 27.70 1.67
C ASN A 235 25.95 27.11 2.13
N VAL A 236 26.01 25.79 2.23
CA VAL A 236 27.18 25.02 2.66
C VAL A 236 27.62 24.14 1.49
N ALA A 237 28.75 24.43 0.85
CA ALA A 237 29.19 23.64 -0.30
C ALA A 237 29.51 22.18 0.06
N GLY A 238 30.01 21.93 1.27
CA GLY A 238 30.35 20.61 1.79
C GLY A 238 29.23 19.96 2.60
N THR A 239 29.62 19.41 3.76
CA THR A 239 28.72 18.70 4.68
C THR A 239 28.17 19.64 5.74
N THR A 240 26.88 19.55 6.01
CA THR A 240 26.26 20.06 7.23
C THR A 240 26.03 18.89 8.17
N ARG A 241 26.80 18.86 9.26
CA ARG A 241 26.76 17.80 10.28
C ARG A 241 26.22 18.33 11.59
N VAL A 242 25.22 17.65 12.15
CA VAL A 242 24.51 18.12 13.35
C VAL A 242 24.68 17.11 14.47
N PHE A 243 25.27 17.56 15.57
CA PHE A 243 25.28 16.90 16.90
C PHE A 243 24.44 17.70 17.90
N GLY A 244 24.41 19.04 17.75
CA GLY A 244 23.58 19.95 18.54
C GLY A 244 22.15 20.11 17.96
N LYS A 245 21.68 21.35 17.88
CA LYS A 245 20.33 21.67 17.41
C LYS A 245 20.34 22.62 16.22
N LEU A 246 19.58 22.27 15.18
CA LEU A 246 19.28 23.17 14.07
C LEU A 246 17.88 23.78 14.22
N ILE A 247 17.75 25.08 14.00
CA ILE A 247 16.50 25.83 14.08
C ILE A 247 16.18 26.49 12.73
N MET A 248 15.05 26.08 12.14
CA MET A 248 14.48 26.63 10.89
C MET A 248 12.96 26.75 11.04
N ASN A 249 12.49 27.93 11.43
CA ASN A 249 11.08 28.17 11.75
C ASN A 249 10.43 29.26 10.90
N ASN A 250 11.15 29.77 9.91
CA ASN A 250 10.65 30.76 8.96
C ASN A 250 10.56 30.17 7.54
N ALA A 251 9.50 30.52 6.80
CA ALA A 251 9.31 30.06 5.43
C ALA A 251 10.42 30.54 4.47
N ALA A 252 11.14 31.61 4.80
CA ALA A 252 12.29 32.10 4.05
C ALA A 252 13.59 31.34 4.34
N ASN A 253 13.63 30.46 5.36
CA ASN A 253 14.81 29.66 5.62
C ASN A 253 15.05 28.67 4.48
N ASP A 254 16.26 28.69 3.93
CA ASP A 254 16.70 27.76 2.91
C ASP A 254 18.12 27.31 3.21
N LEU A 255 18.29 26.02 3.55
CA LEU A 255 19.60 25.42 3.81
C LEU A 255 19.99 24.52 2.63
N THR A 256 21.01 24.93 1.88
CA THR A 256 21.60 24.14 0.79
C THR A 256 22.87 23.46 1.27
N THR A 257 23.00 22.15 1.06
CA THR A 257 24.21 21.39 1.42
C THR A 257 24.47 20.19 0.52
N THR A 258 25.72 19.72 0.40
CA THR A 258 25.99 18.47 -0.32
C THR A 258 25.57 17.25 0.52
N TYR A 259 25.93 17.22 1.80
CA TYR A 259 25.61 16.12 2.71
C TYR A 259 24.92 16.69 3.96
N MET A 260 23.71 16.21 4.25
CA MET A 260 23.00 16.51 5.48
C MET A 260 23.09 15.30 6.41
N GLU A 261 23.80 15.45 7.53
CA GLU A 261 24.06 14.39 8.51
C GLU A 261 23.50 14.78 9.88
N TRP A 262 22.62 13.93 10.42
CA TRP A 262 22.08 14.07 11.77
C TRP A 262 22.62 12.94 12.64
N ASP A 263 23.57 13.28 13.52
CA ASP A 263 24.28 12.32 14.36
C ASP A 263 23.67 12.17 15.75
N ASN A 264 24.26 11.26 16.54
CA ASN A 264 23.92 11.04 17.94
C ASN A 264 23.87 12.34 18.75
N GLY A 265 22.78 12.54 19.50
CA GLY A 265 22.53 13.73 20.31
C GLY A 265 21.85 14.88 19.56
N SER A 266 21.74 14.78 18.23
CA SER A 266 21.15 15.86 17.45
C SER A 266 19.64 15.98 17.63
N SER A 267 19.16 17.22 17.52
CA SER A 267 17.74 17.56 17.57
C SER A 267 17.40 18.65 16.57
N ALA A 268 16.12 18.78 16.23
CA ALA A 268 15.63 19.76 15.28
C ALA A 268 14.50 20.60 15.90
N ASN A 269 14.51 21.91 15.66
CA ASN A 269 13.31 22.75 15.71
C ASN A 269 13.08 23.33 14.32
N VAL A 270 12.66 22.45 13.41
CA VAL A 270 12.44 22.78 12.01
C VAL A 270 10.95 22.71 11.74
N THR A 271 10.30 23.86 11.65
CA THR A 271 8.84 23.96 11.46
C THR A 271 8.44 24.60 10.14
N ALA A 272 9.40 25.19 9.41
CA ALA A 272 9.18 25.82 8.11
C ALA A 272 10.46 25.80 7.25
N GLY A 273 10.38 26.34 6.04
CA GLY A 273 11.53 26.52 5.14
C GLY A 273 11.87 25.28 4.32
N THR A 274 13.02 25.32 3.65
CA THR A 274 13.47 24.27 2.72
C THR A 274 14.88 23.78 3.02
N PHE A 275 15.11 22.50 2.77
CA PHE A 275 16.46 21.94 2.64
C PHE A 275 16.71 21.55 1.19
N HIS A 276 17.89 21.83 0.67
CA HIS A 276 18.36 21.30 -0.61
C HIS A 276 19.63 20.48 -0.37
N ALA A 277 19.48 19.16 -0.29
CA ALA A 277 20.56 18.24 0.00
C ALA A 277 20.83 17.31 -1.19
N ARG A 278 22.10 17.02 -1.48
CA ARG A 278 22.41 15.93 -2.43
C ARG A 278 22.22 14.57 -1.74
N THR A 279 22.70 14.46 -0.53
CA THR A 279 22.65 13.23 0.27
C THR A 279 22.12 13.52 1.67
N TRP A 280 21.33 12.59 2.21
CA TRP A 280 20.73 12.70 3.54
C TRP A 280 21.01 11.46 4.39
N ASP A 281 21.38 11.64 5.65
CA ASP A 281 21.53 10.57 6.65
C ASP A 281 20.90 10.96 8.00
N PHE A 282 20.17 10.01 8.57
CA PHE A 282 19.67 10.03 9.95
C PHE A 282 20.36 8.90 10.72
N SER A 283 21.46 9.22 11.37
CA SER A 283 22.29 8.25 12.09
C SER A 283 21.70 7.92 13.47
N GLU A 284 22.08 6.77 14.03
CA GLU A 284 21.66 6.32 15.36
C GLU A 284 21.84 7.41 16.43
N GLY A 285 20.83 7.57 17.29
CA GLY A 285 20.84 8.53 18.40
C GLY A 285 20.36 9.95 18.08
N THR A 286 20.00 10.25 16.82
CA THR A 286 19.30 11.51 16.51
C THR A 286 17.82 11.48 16.92
N THR A 287 17.31 12.61 17.38
CA THR A 287 15.88 12.89 17.66
C THR A 287 15.29 13.91 16.68
N ALA A 288 15.95 14.13 15.53
CA ALA A 288 15.56 15.14 14.57
C ALA A 288 14.21 14.82 13.90
N LYS A 289 13.19 15.63 14.22
CA LYS A 289 11.88 15.60 13.58
C LYS A 289 11.63 16.89 12.84
N LEU A 290 11.52 16.82 11.53
CA LEU A 290 11.21 17.96 10.69
C LEU A 290 9.69 18.10 10.57
N GLY A 291 9.15 19.25 10.95
CA GLY A 291 7.72 19.54 10.91
C GLY A 291 7.19 19.64 9.48
N THR A 292 5.90 19.39 9.29
CA THR A 292 5.22 19.38 7.97
C THR A 292 5.14 20.74 7.27
N GLY A 293 5.57 21.83 7.93
CA GLY A 293 5.79 23.12 7.26
C GLY A 293 7.13 23.22 6.53
N ASN A 294 8.03 22.25 6.72
CA ASN A 294 9.33 22.16 6.06
C ASN A 294 9.30 21.17 4.88
N THR A 295 10.11 21.42 3.85
CA THR A 295 10.30 20.49 2.71
C THR A 295 11.78 20.20 2.49
N ALA A 296 12.15 18.93 2.50
CA ALA A 296 13.48 18.48 2.10
C ALA A 296 13.51 18.06 0.62
N TYR A 297 14.39 18.65 -0.17
CA TYR A 297 14.69 18.28 -1.54
C TYR A 297 15.96 17.43 -1.54
N VAL A 298 15.87 16.19 -2.02
CA VAL A 298 17.00 15.25 -2.08
C VAL A 298 17.26 14.80 -3.51
N THR A 299 18.51 14.99 -3.96
CA THR A 299 18.87 14.79 -5.39
C THR A 299 19.73 13.56 -5.67
N SER A 300 20.25 12.84 -4.67
CA SER A 300 21.08 11.66 -4.92
C SER A 300 20.81 10.48 -4.00
N THR A 301 20.85 10.64 -2.68
CA THR A 301 20.73 9.49 -1.76
C THR A 301 20.10 9.85 -0.45
N ILE A 302 19.28 8.94 0.04
CA ILE A 302 18.79 8.92 1.42
C ILE A 302 19.32 7.61 1.99
N TYR A 303 20.25 7.68 2.94
CA TYR A 303 20.75 6.49 3.61
C TYR A 303 19.65 5.85 4.45
N HIS A 304 19.77 4.55 4.73
CA HIS A 304 18.81 3.90 5.61
C HIS A 304 18.91 4.50 7.01
N PRO A 305 17.80 4.99 7.59
CA PRO A 305 17.87 5.59 8.90
C PRO A 305 18.22 4.51 9.93
N THR A 306 19.24 4.79 10.71
CA THR A 306 19.64 3.97 11.87
C THR A 306 19.10 4.55 13.17
N SER A 307 18.41 5.71 13.11
CA SER A 307 17.56 6.22 14.19
C SER A 307 16.11 5.75 14.05
N ASN A 308 15.51 5.41 15.19
CA ASN A 308 14.11 4.99 15.28
C ASN A 308 13.11 6.16 15.33
N ASP A 309 13.58 7.39 15.55
CA ASP A 309 12.74 8.55 15.90
C ASP A 309 12.92 9.74 14.94
N ALA A 310 13.68 9.56 13.86
CA ALA A 310 13.92 10.60 12.86
C ALA A 310 12.85 10.62 11.75
N GLU A 311 12.44 11.83 11.35
CA GLU A 311 11.30 12.01 10.43
C GLU A 311 11.48 13.24 9.52
N PHE A 312 11.11 13.08 8.24
CA PHE A 312 10.91 14.21 7.34
C PHE A 312 9.55 14.87 7.56
N GLY A 313 9.49 16.18 7.31
CA GLY A 313 8.25 16.94 7.18
C GLY A 313 7.60 16.58 5.85
N ASN A 314 7.90 17.34 4.81
CA ASN A 314 7.65 16.92 3.42
C ASN A 314 8.97 16.48 2.77
N LEU A 315 8.87 15.61 1.77
CA LEU A 315 10.03 15.12 1.02
C LEU A 315 9.77 15.25 -0.49
N VAL A 316 10.72 15.86 -1.19
CA VAL A 316 10.77 15.91 -2.65
C VAL A 316 12.02 15.17 -3.11
N ILE A 317 11.82 14.15 -3.92
CA ILE A 317 12.90 13.39 -4.53
C ILE A 317 13.06 13.89 -5.96
N GLU A 318 14.22 14.49 -6.21
CA GLU A 318 14.59 15.11 -7.48
C GLU A 318 15.21 14.09 -8.45
N PRO A 319 15.36 14.45 -9.73
CA PRO A 319 15.92 13.57 -10.75
C PRO A 319 17.32 13.09 -10.40
N SER A 320 17.44 11.76 -10.27
CA SER A 320 18.68 11.05 -10.04
C SER A 320 18.51 9.61 -10.50
N SER A 321 19.59 8.94 -10.86
CA SER A 321 19.62 7.49 -11.10
C SER A 321 20.42 6.83 -10.00
N LYS A 322 19.78 6.33 -8.92
CA LYS A 322 20.52 5.72 -7.81
C LYS A 322 19.76 4.61 -7.11
N ASN A 323 20.49 3.53 -6.80
CA ASN A 323 20.07 2.55 -5.81
C ASN A 323 20.39 3.13 -4.43
N ILE A 324 19.40 3.18 -3.54
CA ILE A 324 19.71 3.36 -2.12
C ILE A 324 20.22 2.01 -1.65
N THR A 325 21.53 1.90 -1.45
CA THR A 325 22.17 0.78 -0.78
C THR A 325 23.00 1.36 0.36
N ASP A 326 22.77 0.87 1.57
CA ASP A 326 23.78 0.90 2.61
C ASP A 326 24.43 -0.50 2.63
N ASP A 327 25.75 -0.55 2.51
CA ASP A 327 26.51 -1.80 2.45
C ASP A 327 26.72 -2.40 3.86
N ASP A 328 26.36 -1.67 4.92
CA ASP A 328 26.55 -2.08 6.31
C ASP A 328 25.38 -2.93 6.83
N ASN A 329 25.31 -4.20 6.43
CA ASN A 329 24.28 -5.13 6.91
C ASN A 329 24.35 -5.45 8.43
N THR A 330 25.22 -4.79 9.21
CA THR A 330 25.39 -5.06 10.64
C THR A 330 24.52 -4.20 11.55
N LYS A 331 23.87 -3.15 11.01
CA LYS A 331 23.06 -2.20 11.80
C LYS A 331 21.54 -2.45 11.70
N PRO A 332 20.77 -2.19 12.77
CA PRO A 332 19.31 -2.19 12.67
C PRO A 332 18.84 -0.98 11.85
N TYR A 333 18.05 -1.25 10.82
CA TYR A 333 17.45 -0.21 9.97
C TYR A 333 15.99 0.03 10.33
N TYR A 334 15.61 1.30 10.42
CA TYR A 334 14.24 1.74 10.67
C TYR A 334 13.57 2.21 9.37
N PRO A 335 12.24 2.34 9.33
CA PRO A 335 11.55 2.87 8.15
C PRO A 335 11.93 4.34 7.88
N ASN A 336 12.00 4.70 6.60
CA ASN A 336 11.99 6.11 6.20
C ASN A 336 10.58 6.68 6.46
N ARG A 337 10.50 7.76 7.23
CA ARG A 337 9.22 8.37 7.63
C ARG A 337 9.07 9.77 7.07
N VAL A 338 7.94 10.03 6.42
CA VAL A 338 7.53 11.35 5.91
C VAL A 338 6.17 11.69 6.54
N MET A 339 6.15 12.67 7.44
CA MET A 339 4.93 13.06 8.18
C MET A 339 3.94 13.87 7.34
N GLY A 340 4.44 14.57 6.33
CA GLY A 340 3.68 15.31 5.34
C GLY A 340 3.61 14.56 4.02
N ASN A 341 3.71 15.32 2.93
CA ASN A 341 3.61 14.77 1.58
C ASN A 341 4.98 14.32 1.05
N MET A 342 4.95 13.28 0.23
CA MET A 342 6.10 12.81 -0.54
C MET A 342 5.83 13.03 -2.04
N LEU A 343 6.78 13.64 -2.73
CA LEU A 343 6.74 13.90 -4.17
C LEU A 343 7.97 13.31 -4.85
N ILE A 344 7.76 12.53 -5.90
CA ILE A 344 8.81 12.08 -6.81
C ILE A 344 8.70 12.88 -8.10
N LYS A 345 9.77 13.60 -8.44
CA LYS A 345 9.82 14.44 -9.64
C LYS A 345 10.01 13.64 -10.91
N SER A 346 9.47 14.17 -12.00
CA SER A 346 9.69 13.67 -13.36
C SER A 346 11.20 13.51 -13.65
N GLY A 347 11.61 12.35 -14.14
CA GLY A 347 13.02 12.02 -14.41
C GLY A 347 13.77 11.37 -13.24
N ALA A 348 13.17 11.29 -12.05
CA ALA A 348 13.72 10.51 -10.95
C ALA A 348 13.67 9.01 -11.24
N ASN A 349 14.75 8.29 -10.93
CA ASN A 349 14.88 6.85 -11.04
C ASN A 349 15.54 6.29 -9.77
N TRP A 350 14.71 5.82 -8.83
CA TRP A 350 15.16 5.41 -7.50
C TRP A 350 14.69 4.00 -7.15
N ASN A 351 15.52 3.31 -6.37
CA ASN A 351 15.23 1.99 -5.81
C ASN A 351 15.29 2.08 -4.28
N PHE A 352 14.16 1.84 -3.63
CA PHE A 352 13.95 1.86 -2.19
C PHE A 352 13.95 0.43 -1.64
N ILE A 353 15.02 0.03 -0.97
CA ILE A 353 15.17 -1.33 -0.42
C ILE A 353 14.87 -1.42 1.09
N ASN A 354 14.53 -0.31 1.73
CA ASN A 354 14.09 -0.24 3.14
C ASN A 354 12.62 0.21 3.17
N ARG A 355 11.90 -0.08 4.25
CA ARG A 355 10.47 0.25 4.42
C ARG A 355 10.25 1.76 4.40
N TRP A 356 9.13 2.20 3.84
CA TRP A 356 8.70 3.61 3.80
C TRP A 356 7.32 3.79 4.40
N ILE A 357 7.16 4.88 5.16
CA ILE A 357 5.89 5.32 5.73
C ILE A 357 5.69 6.78 5.35
N VAL A 358 4.68 7.05 4.54
CA VAL A 358 4.24 8.39 4.14
C VAL A 358 2.90 8.66 4.79
N VAL A 359 2.83 9.55 5.77
CA VAL A 359 1.57 9.84 6.48
C VAL A 359 0.63 10.68 5.61
N GLY A 360 1.16 11.64 4.86
CA GLY A 360 0.40 12.45 3.91
C GLY A 360 0.20 11.78 2.54
N ASN A 361 0.07 12.59 1.50
CA ASN A 361 -0.12 12.11 0.14
C ASN A 361 1.21 11.72 -0.50
N PHE A 362 1.17 10.71 -1.36
CA PHE A 362 2.31 10.30 -2.18
C PHE A 362 2.02 10.59 -3.66
N THR A 363 2.89 11.35 -4.31
CA THR A 363 2.77 11.68 -5.74
C THR A 363 4.00 11.21 -6.50
N ILE A 364 3.77 10.47 -7.58
CA ILE A 364 4.81 10.05 -8.52
C ILE A 364 4.50 10.70 -9.86
N GLU A 365 5.27 11.72 -10.25
CA GLU A 365 5.04 12.48 -11.49
C GLU A 365 5.32 11.62 -12.74
N ASN A 366 4.68 11.97 -13.87
CA ASN A 366 4.94 11.34 -15.15
C ASN A 366 6.44 11.41 -15.50
N GLY A 367 7.02 10.30 -15.95
CA GLY A 367 8.45 10.16 -16.24
C GLY A 367 9.32 9.78 -15.03
N ALA A 368 8.77 9.75 -13.82
CA ALA A 368 9.45 9.17 -12.66
C ALA A 368 9.37 7.63 -12.67
N ASN A 369 10.41 6.97 -12.15
CA ASN A 369 10.51 5.52 -12.03
C ASN A 369 10.94 5.14 -10.62
N ILE A 370 10.07 4.48 -9.88
CA ILE A 370 10.35 4.07 -8.51
C ILE A 370 10.17 2.57 -8.38
N LEU A 371 11.16 1.93 -7.75
CA LEU A 371 11.10 0.53 -7.34
C LEU A 371 11.12 0.46 -5.81
N PHE A 372 10.24 -0.35 -5.24
CA PHE A 372 10.27 -0.74 -3.85
C PHE A 372 10.68 -2.22 -3.74
N GLY A 373 11.81 -2.44 -3.07
CA GLY A 373 12.32 -3.72 -2.59
C GLY A 373 11.99 -3.99 -1.12
N ALA A 374 11.25 -3.10 -0.47
CA ALA A 374 10.66 -3.24 0.87
C ALA A 374 9.26 -2.61 0.92
N ASP A 375 8.55 -2.75 2.04
CA ASP A 375 7.14 -2.33 2.15
C ASP A 375 6.96 -0.79 2.10
N LEU A 376 5.82 -0.37 1.57
CA LEU A 376 5.37 1.01 1.48
C LEU A 376 4.00 1.16 2.16
N GLU A 377 3.88 2.13 3.06
CA GLU A 377 2.62 2.55 3.66
C GLU A 377 2.33 4.01 3.34
N VAL A 378 1.14 4.30 2.82
CA VAL A 378 0.69 5.67 2.52
C VAL A 378 -0.63 5.94 3.25
N GLY A 379 -0.60 6.87 4.21
CA GLY A 379 -1.77 7.30 4.98
C GLY A 379 -2.73 8.19 4.19
N GLY A 380 -2.21 8.96 3.22
CA GLY A 380 -2.99 9.77 2.30
C GLY A 380 -3.29 9.08 0.96
N SER A 381 -3.58 9.90 -0.04
CA SER A 381 -3.84 9.46 -1.41
C SER A 381 -2.54 9.17 -2.16
N LEU A 382 -2.60 8.25 -3.13
CA LEU A 382 -1.53 8.00 -4.10
C LEU A 382 -1.93 8.52 -5.47
N ASN A 383 -1.16 9.45 -6.02
CA ASN A 383 -1.24 9.86 -7.42
C ASN A 383 -0.08 9.22 -8.21
N LEU A 384 -0.39 8.21 -9.01
CA LEU A 384 0.59 7.43 -9.77
C LEU A 384 0.58 7.82 -11.25
N ALA A 385 1.22 8.93 -11.60
CA ALA A 385 1.40 9.36 -12.98
C ALA A 385 2.69 8.83 -13.64
N GLY A 386 3.69 8.44 -12.84
CA GLY A 386 4.89 7.72 -13.29
C GLY A 386 4.81 6.21 -13.03
N LYS A 387 5.96 5.57 -12.86
CA LYS A 387 6.07 4.13 -12.62
C LYS A 387 6.33 3.81 -11.15
N LEU A 388 5.54 2.89 -10.60
CA LEU A 388 5.74 2.24 -9.30
C LEU A 388 5.89 0.73 -9.51
N GLU A 389 7.03 0.19 -9.09
CA GLU A 389 7.35 -1.24 -9.20
C GLU A 389 7.54 -1.87 -7.82
N LEU A 390 6.78 -2.92 -7.52
CA LEU A 390 6.91 -3.74 -6.31
C LEU A 390 7.52 -5.09 -6.70
N ARG A 391 8.57 -5.53 -5.99
CA ARG A 391 9.23 -6.84 -6.22
C ARG A 391 9.38 -7.64 -4.93
N ASN A 392 9.76 -8.92 -5.03
CA ASN A 392 10.26 -9.72 -3.90
C ASN A 392 9.31 -9.78 -2.68
N ASN A 393 8.02 -10.00 -2.90
CA ASN A 393 6.97 -10.08 -1.88
C ASN A 393 6.73 -8.79 -1.09
N THR A 394 7.13 -7.64 -1.63
CA THR A 394 6.86 -6.34 -1.03
C THR A 394 5.40 -5.95 -1.13
N THR A 395 4.95 -5.21 -0.11
CA THR A 395 3.57 -4.72 -0.01
C THR A 395 3.53 -3.20 -0.08
N ALA A 396 2.62 -2.65 -0.89
CA ALA A 396 2.20 -1.25 -0.82
C ALA A 396 0.76 -1.16 -0.32
N THR A 397 0.54 -0.45 0.78
CA THR A 397 -0.79 -0.20 1.35
C THR A 397 -1.12 1.28 1.30
N ILE A 398 -2.19 1.62 0.59
CA ILE A 398 -2.66 3.01 0.39
C ILE A 398 -4.00 3.21 1.08
N GLN A 399 -4.10 4.14 2.02
CA GLN A 399 -5.32 4.39 2.80
C GLN A 399 -6.25 5.44 2.14
N GLY A 400 -5.70 6.41 1.43
CA GLY A 400 -6.45 7.42 0.68
C GLY A 400 -6.78 7.00 -0.75
N ALA A 401 -7.33 7.94 -1.54
CA ALA A 401 -7.72 7.66 -2.92
C ALA A 401 -6.51 7.25 -3.79
N PHE A 402 -6.75 6.33 -4.72
CA PHE A 402 -5.77 5.96 -5.75
C PHE A 402 -6.13 6.63 -7.09
N LEU A 403 -5.27 7.53 -7.55
CA LEU A 403 -5.38 8.16 -8.86
C LEU A 403 -4.38 7.50 -9.80
N PHE A 404 -4.88 6.91 -10.88
CA PHE A 404 -4.08 6.13 -11.81
C PHE A 404 -4.29 6.57 -13.26
N PRO A 405 -3.78 7.76 -13.65
CA PRO A 405 -3.95 8.33 -14.98
C PRO A 405 -3.25 7.49 -16.06
N SER A 406 -3.52 7.79 -17.34
CA SER A 406 -3.04 7.03 -18.50
C SER A 406 -1.51 6.96 -18.65
N THR A 407 -0.77 7.85 -18.00
CA THR A 407 0.71 7.81 -17.96
C THR A 407 1.24 6.90 -16.86
N GLY A 408 0.40 6.56 -15.89
CA GLY A 408 0.76 5.77 -14.72
C GLY A 408 1.13 4.34 -15.11
N TRP A 409 2.09 3.76 -14.38
CA TRP A 409 2.45 2.36 -14.53
C TRP A 409 2.61 1.70 -13.16
N LEU A 410 1.70 0.78 -12.83
CA LEU A 410 1.83 -0.11 -11.69
C LEU A 410 2.40 -1.46 -12.15
N LYS A 411 3.56 -1.84 -11.62
CA LYS A 411 4.23 -3.10 -11.94
C LYS A 411 4.41 -3.95 -10.70
N LEU A 412 3.79 -5.12 -10.68
CA LEU A 412 3.87 -6.08 -9.58
C LEU A 412 4.65 -7.30 -10.06
N ASN A 413 5.86 -7.54 -9.50
CA ASN A 413 6.60 -8.77 -9.76
C ASN A 413 6.75 -9.54 -8.44
N ASN A 414 5.76 -10.39 -8.15
CA ASN A 414 5.57 -10.98 -6.83
C ASN A 414 5.37 -9.89 -5.77
N GLY A 415 4.57 -8.85 -6.07
CA GLY A 415 4.29 -7.76 -5.14
C GLY A 415 2.79 -7.64 -4.84
N THR A 416 2.46 -7.11 -3.68
CA THR A 416 1.08 -6.85 -3.25
C THR A 416 0.82 -5.36 -3.24
N PHE A 417 -0.21 -4.91 -3.95
CA PHE A 417 -0.74 -3.55 -3.86
C PHE A 417 -2.16 -3.61 -3.33
N THR A 418 -2.40 -2.98 -2.18
CA THR A 418 -3.73 -2.87 -1.57
C THR A 418 -4.10 -1.39 -1.42
N ASN A 419 -5.23 -0.99 -1.99
CA ASN A 419 -5.83 0.32 -1.72
C ASN A 419 -7.03 0.17 -0.77
N ASN A 420 -6.79 0.38 0.52
CA ASN A 420 -7.78 0.25 1.60
C ASN A 420 -8.78 1.41 1.67
N HIS A 421 -8.75 2.33 0.70
CA HIS A 421 -9.75 3.36 0.59
C HIS A 421 -11.16 2.75 0.50
N ASN A 422 -12.07 3.21 1.34
CA ASN A 422 -13.45 2.74 1.37
C ASN A 422 -14.40 3.84 0.93
N SER A 423 -14.98 3.67 -0.25
CA SER A 423 -15.96 4.58 -0.81
C SER A 423 -16.98 3.81 -1.65
N SER A 424 -18.26 3.96 -1.31
CA SER A 424 -19.36 3.31 -2.03
C SER A 424 -19.84 4.09 -3.24
N THR A 425 -19.51 5.38 -3.35
CA THR A 425 -20.06 6.30 -4.36
C THR A 425 -19.05 6.68 -5.44
N THR A 426 -17.76 6.56 -5.17
CA THR A 426 -16.72 6.88 -6.14
C THR A 426 -16.19 5.62 -6.82
N TYR A 427 -15.74 5.81 -8.05
CA TYR A 427 -14.93 4.82 -8.76
C TYR A 427 -13.46 5.16 -8.61
N THR A 428 -12.64 4.13 -8.42
CA THR A 428 -11.22 4.18 -8.74
C THR A 428 -11.09 3.89 -10.24
N ASN A 429 -10.78 4.93 -10.99
CA ASN A 429 -10.58 4.82 -12.43
C ASN A 429 -9.16 4.35 -12.72
N LEU A 430 -9.05 3.26 -13.47
CA LEU A 430 -7.78 2.71 -13.91
C LEU A 430 -7.58 3.09 -15.38
N ASP A 431 -6.77 4.12 -15.62
CA ASP A 431 -6.40 4.59 -16.96
C ASP A 431 -4.99 4.12 -17.37
N GLY A 432 -4.11 3.86 -16.41
CA GLY A 432 -2.71 3.55 -16.66
C GLY A 432 -2.42 2.11 -17.11
N LYS A 433 -1.15 1.74 -17.03
CA LYS A 433 -0.62 0.42 -17.39
C LYS A 433 -0.43 -0.48 -16.17
N LEU A 434 -1.04 -1.65 -16.18
CA LEU A 434 -0.85 -2.69 -15.18
C LEU A 434 0.00 -3.85 -15.72
N THR A 435 1.12 -4.15 -15.07
CA THR A 435 1.92 -5.37 -15.33
C THR A 435 1.94 -6.22 -14.07
N MET A 436 1.56 -7.50 -14.16
CA MET A 436 1.62 -8.42 -13.01
C MET A 436 1.92 -9.88 -13.40
N ASN A 437 2.43 -10.66 -12.44
CA ASN A 437 2.80 -12.07 -12.60
C ASN A 437 2.14 -12.98 -11.53
N ASN A 438 2.32 -14.30 -11.65
CA ASN A 438 1.63 -15.34 -10.86
C ASN A 438 1.51 -15.11 -9.34
N ASN A 439 2.50 -14.49 -8.70
CA ASN A 439 2.50 -14.30 -7.24
C ASN A 439 2.14 -12.86 -6.81
N SER A 440 1.59 -12.07 -7.73
CA SER A 440 1.20 -10.69 -7.46
C SER A 440 -0.27 -10.58 -7.04
N LEU A 441 -0.56 -9.60 -6.19
CA LEU A 441 -1.92 -9.26 -5.74
C LEU A 441 -2.18 -7.78 -5.97
N LEU A 442 -3.28 -7.46 -6.66
CA LEU A 442 -3.86 -6.12 -6.74
C LEU A 442 -5.22 -6.14 -6.04
N GLU A 443 -5.39 -5.38 -4.96
CA GLU A 443 -6.58 -5.47 -4.10
C GLU A 443 -7.24 -4.11 -3.86
N PHE A 444 -8.55 -4.06 -4.07
CA PHE A 444 -9.43 -2.93 -3.77
C PHE A 444 -10.64 -3.44 -2.97
N PRO A 445 -10.56 -3.53 -1.64
CA PRO A 445 -11.61 -4.13 -0.81
C PRO A 445 -12.82 -3.20 -0.63
N GLY A 446 -12.65 -1.89 -0.80
CA GLY A 446 -13.63 -0.88 -0.37
C GLY A 446 -14.16 0.05 -1.46
N THR A 447 -13.73 -0.07 -2.71
CA THR A 447 -14.08 0.87 -3.80
C THR A 447 -14.62 0.17 -5.04
N ASN A 448 -15.39 0.92 -5.84
CA ASN A 448 -15.81 0.49 -7.16
C ASN A 448 -14.67 0.68 -8.15
N ILE A 449 -14.51 -0.23 -9.12
CA ILE A 449 -13.45 -0.18 -10.12
C ILE A 449 -14.03 0.11 -11.50
N MET A 450 -13.44 1.09 -12.18
CA MET A 450 -13.73 1.41 -13.57
C MET A 450 -12.47 1.22 -14.40
N ILE A 451 -12.55 0.37 -15.43
CA ILE A 451 -11.46 0.19 -16.39
C ILE A 451 -11.69 1.15 -17.57
N GLU A 452 -10.87 2.20 -17.62
CA GLU A 452 -11.00 3.27 -18.60
C GLU A 452 -10.37 2.91 -19.95
N ASN A 453 -10.76 3.60 -21.02
CA ASN A 453 -10.38 3.26 -22.41
C ASN A 453 -8.87 3.28 -22.66
N SER A 454 -8.11 3.99 -21.82
CA SER A 454 -6.65 4.10 -21.93
C SER A 454 -5.88 3.00 -21.20
N PHE A 455 -6.58 2.16 -20.42
CA PHE A 455 -5.98 1.11 -19.62
C PHE A 455 -5.20 0.10 -20.45
N ILE A 456 -3.96 -0.19 -20.04
CA ILE A 456 -3.12 -1.19 -20.68
C ILE A 456 -2.96 -2.39 -19.75
N ASN A 457 -3.45 -3.55 -20.18
CA ASN A 457 -3.39 -4.80 -19.44
C ASN A 457 -2.20 -5.68 -19.88
N GLU A 458 -1.21 -5.88 -19.01
CA GLU A 458 -0.10 -6.84 -19.18
C GLU A 458 -0.04 -7.83 -18.00
N VAL A 459 -1.19 -8.42 -17.66
CA VAL A 459 -1.30 -9.50 -16.67
C VAL A 459 -0.85 -10.82 -17.28
N SER A 460 0.19 -11.41 -16.70
CA SER A 460 0.67 -12.77 -17.00
C SER A 460 0.27 -13.80 -15.93
N GLY A 461 -0.35 -13.35 -14.85
CA GLY A 461 -0.87 -14.14 -13.73
C GLY A 461 -1.07 -13.28 -12.48
N GLY A 462 -1.40 -13.90 -11.35
CA GLY A 462 -1.68 -13.22 -10.09
C GLY A 462 -3.19 -13.05 -9.85
N THR A 463 -3.55 -12.31 -8.81
CA THR A 463 -4.95 -12.08 -8.43
C THR A 463 -5.30 -10.60 -8.46
N LEU A 464 -6.38 -10.25 -9.14
CA LEU A 464 -7.07 -8.97 -9.02
C LEU A 464 -8.28 -9.16 -8.12
N ARG A 465 -8.32 -8.48 -6.97
CA ARG A 465 -9.32 -8.69 -5.94
C ARG A 465 -10.16 -7.44 -5.71
N PHE A 466 -11.47 -7.57 -5.84
CA PHE A 466 -12.40 -6.44 -5.83
C PHE A 466 -13.53 -6.67 -4.82
N GLY A 467 -13.76 -5.69 -3.93
CA GLY A 467 -14.83 -5.76 -2.93
C GLY A 467 -16.20 -5.31 -3.46
N ARG A 468 -16.21 -4.35 -4.40
CA ARG A 468 -17.44 -3.76 -4.94
C ARG A 468 -17.58 -4.00 -6.44
N ASN A 469 -18.14 -3.03 -7.17
CA ASN A 469 -18.42 -3.13 -8.59
C ASN A 469 -17.13 -3.25 -9.43
N LEU A 470 -17.17 -4.03 -10.51
CA LEU A 470 -16.22 -3.97 -11.61
C LEU A 470 -16.95 -3.55 -12.89
N ASN A 471 -16.56 -2.42 -13.48
CA ASN A 471 -17.14 -1.93 -14.72
C ASN A 471 -16.06 -1.77 -15.79
N THR A 472 -16.26 -2.38 -16.95
CA THR A 472 -15.37 -2.26 -18.12
C THR A 472 -16.18 -1.72 -19.31
N PRO A 473 -16.51 -0.41 -19.35
CA PRO A 473 -17.47 0.14 -20.29
C PRO A 473 -16.99 0.14 -21.76
N ASN A 474 -15.67 0.12 -21.96
CA ASN A 474 -15.06 0.19 -23.28
C ASN A 474 -14.83 -1.21 -23.85
N ALA A 475 -15.40 -1.48 -25.02
CA ALA A 475 -15.29 -2.78 -25.69
C ALA A 475 -13.83 -3.13 -26.05
N ASN A 476 -13.46 -4.41 -25.96
CA ASN A 476 -12.14 -4.94 -26.31
C ASN A 476 -10.93 -4.40 -25.53
N ASN A 477 -11.14 -3.67 -24.44
CA ASN A 477 -10.11 -2.99 -23.68
C ASN A 477 -9.60 -3.80 -22.46
N PHE A 478 -10.44 -4.66 -21.89
CA PHE A 478 -10.09 -5.48 -20.73
C PHE A 478 -10.16 -6.98 -21.09
N LYS A 479 -9.02 -7.50 -21.54
CA LYS A 479 -8.86 -8.89 -21.99
C LYS A 479 -7.86 -9.58 -21.09
N LEU A 480 -8.36 -10.39 -20.16
CA LEU A 480 -7.53 -11.09 -19.20
C LEU A 480 -7.29 -12.53 -19.69
N ASP A 481 -6.11 -12.80 -20.26
CA ASP A 481 -5.74 -14.15 -20.72
C ASP A 481 -5.11 -15.01 -19.61
N HIS A 482 -4.70 -14.40 -18.49
CA HIS A 482 -4.04 -15.05 -17.35
C HIS A 482 -4.50 -14.42 -16.03
N GLY A 483 -4.39 -15.16 -14.93
CA GLY A 483 -4.68 -14.65 -13.59
C GLY A 483 -6.16 -14.74 -13.19
N THR A 484 -6.42 -14.42 -11.93
CA THR A 484 -7.73 -14.62 -11.31
C THR A 484 -8.36 -13.27 -10.95
N VAL A 485 -9.64 -13.11 -11.26
CA VAL A 485 -10.47 -12.05 -10.69
C VAL A 485 -11.27 -12.61 -9.53
N GLU A 486 -10.98 -12.13 -8.33
CA GLU A 486 -11.66 -12.54 -7.11
C GLU A 486 -12.59 -11.43 -6.60
N PHE A 487 -13.88 -11.73 -6.49
CA PHE A 487 -14.85 -10.82 -5.90
C PHE A 487 -15.03 -11.16 -4.42
N ILE A 488 -14.75 -10.19 -3.55
CA ILE A 488 -14.72 -10.36 -2.09
C ILE A 488 -15.73 -9.44 -1.38
N SER A 489 -15.72 -9.49 -0.05
CA SER A 489 -16.50 -8.67 0.89
C SER A 489 -18.00 -8.97 0.92
N ALA A 490 -18.63 -8.61 2.05
CA ALA A 490 -20.06 -8.75 2.29
C ALA A 490 -20.85 -7.46 1.95
N TYR A 491 -20.32 -6.57 1.11
CA TYR A 491 -21.11 -5.42 0.64
C TYR A 491 -22.19 -5.86 -0.35
N PRO A 492 -23.47 -5.47 -0.14
CA PRO A 492 -24.58 -5.80 -1.03
C PRO A 492 -24.66 -4.86 -2.24
N ASN A 493 -25.53 -5.20 -3.20
CA ASN A 493 -25.88 -4.36 -4.35
C ASN A 493 -24.69 -4.01 -5.25
N HIS A 494 -23.85 -5.01 -5.54
CA HIS A 494 -22.70 -4.86 -6.41
C HIS A 494 -22.77 -5.81 -7.61
N SER A 495 -22.16 -5.39 -8.70
CA SER A 495 -22.22 -6.07 -9.98
C SER A 495 -20.88 -6.14 -10.69
N VAL A 496 -20.82 -7.06 -11.65
CA VAL A 496 -19.81 -7.10 -12.70
C VAL A 496 -20.47 -6.75 -14.03
N SER A 497 -19.94 -5.70 -14.68
CA SER A 497 -20.41 -5.18 -15.97
C SER A 497 -19.25 -5.25 -16.97
N VAL A 498 -19.14 -6.37 -17.69
CA VAL A 498 -18.08 -6.61 -18.68
C VAL A 498 -18.64 -6.41 -20.09
N TYR A 499 -18.34 -5.27 -20.72
CA TYR A 499 -18.90 -4.94 -22.05
C TYR A 499 -18.26 -5.77 -23.18
N ASN A 500 -18.95 -5.82 -24.32
CA ASN A 500 -18.64 -6.69 -25.45
C ASN A 500 -17.16 -6.72 -25.84
N GLY A 501 -16.62 -7.92 -26.03
CA GLY A 501 -15.22 -8.15 -26.42
C GLY A 501 -14.23 -8.17 -25.25
N ASN A 502 -14.65 -7.75 -24.05
CA ASN A 502 -13.89 -7.94 -22.81
C ASN A 502 -14.16 -9.34 -22.23
N TYR A 503 -13.21 -9.85 -21.45
CA TYR A 503 -13.34 -11.15 -20.78
C TYR A 503 -12.39 -11.26 -19.59
N LEU A 504 -12.76 -12.13 -18.66
CA LEU A 504 -11.95 -12.52 -17.51
C LEU A 504 -11.32 -13.90 -17.78
N ASN A 505 -10.20 -14.23 -17.12
CA ASN A 505 -9.64 -15.58 -17.20
C ASN A 505 -10.30 -16.51 -16.18
N ASP A 506 -9.78 -16.55 -14.95
CA ASP A 506 -10.41 -17.24 -13.82
C ASP A 506 -11.26 -16.26 -13.01
N VAL A 507 -12.40 -16.74 -12.50
CA VAL A 507 -13.28 -15.95 -11.63
C VAL A 507 -13.58 -16.71 -10.35
N VAL A 508 -13.38 -16.05 -9.22
CA VAL A 508 -13.72 -16.57 -7.90
C VAL A 508 -14.71 -15.65 -7.20
N ILE A 509 -15.79 -16.20 -6.67
CA ILE A 509 -16.79 -15.48 -5.86
C ILE A 509 -16.65 -15.88 -4.38
N ASN A 510 -16.23 -14.92 -3.57
CA ASN A 510 -16.04 -15.00 -2.12
C ASN A 510 -16.87 -13.90 -1.41
N LYS A 511 -18.18 -13.84 -1.68
CA LYS A 511 -19.09 -12.78 -1.20
C LYS A 511 -20.13 -13.31 -0.22
N THR A 512 -19.67 -13.88 0.89
CA THR A 512 -20.52 -14.54 1.89
C THR A 512 -21.76 -13.72 2.27
N GLY A 513 -22.94 -14.34 2.18
CA GLY A 513 -24.21 -13.75 2.63
C GLY A 513 -24.81 -12.67 1.72
N VAL A 514 -24.19 -12.34 0.58
CA VAL A 514 -24.71 -11.32 -0.34
C VAL A 514 -24.81 -11.81 -1.79
N SER A 515 -25.69 -11.16 -2.55
CA SER A 515 -25.81 -11.36 -3.99
C SER A 515 -24.91 -10.41 -4.77
N PHE A 516 -24.25 -10.95 -5.78
CA PHE A 516 -23.41 -10.26 -6.74
C PHE A 516 -24.00 -10.43 -8.14
N LEU A 517 -24.27 -9.32 -8.82
CA LEU A 517 -25.05 -9.33 -10.06
C LEU A 517 -24.13 -9.38 -11.28
N VAL A 518 -24.52 -10.16 -12.29
CA VAL A 518 -23.97 -10.02 -13.65
C VAL A 518 -24.89 -9.09 -14.41
N ASP A 519 -24.44 -7.85 -14.65
CA ASP A 519 -25.26 -6.79 -15.26
C ASP A 519 -25.12 -6.72 -16.80
N LYS A 520 -24.06 -7.35 -17.34
CA LYS A 520 -23.83 -7.55 -18.78
C LYS A 520 -23.34 -8.96 -19.03
N ASN A 521 -23.48 -9.45 -20.26
CA ASN A 521 -22.94 -10.75 -20.65
C ASN A 521 -21.48 -10.89 -20.22
N LEU A 522 -21.17 -11.98 -19.52
CA LEU A 522 -19.86 -12.23 -18.93
C LEU A 522 -19.18 -13.39 -19.64
N VAL A 523 -17.94 -13.18 -20.08
CA VAL A 523 -17.10 -14.24 -20.67
C VAL A 523 -15.94 -14.55 -19.74
N ILE A 524 -15.83 -15.83 -19.37
CA ILE A 524 -14.79 -16.41 -18.51
C ILE A 524 -14.02 -17.42 -19.36
N LYS A 525 -12.71 -17.20 -19.53
CA LYS A 525 -11.85 -18.00 -20.40
C LYS A 525 -11.32 -19.28 -19.75
N ASN A 526 -11.37 -19.37 -18.43
CA ASN A 526 -11.07 -20.60 -17.72
C ASN A 526 -12.15 -20.87 -16.67
N ASP A 527 -11.80 -21.02 -15.39
CA ASP A 527 -12.71 -21.59 -14.40
C ASP A 527 -13.54 -20.51 -13.68
N LEU A 528 -14.77 -20.87 -13.31
CA LEU A 528 -15.62 -20.12 -12.40
C LEU A 528 -15.78 -20.92 -11.11
N GLU A 529 -15.37 -20.35 -9.99
CA GLU A 529 -15.55 -20.93 -8.66
C GLU A 529 -16.41 -20.01 -7.79
N ILE A 530 -17.47 -20.57 -7.22
CA ILE A 530 -18.35 -19.87 -6.27
C ILE A 530 -18.19 -20.54 -4.92
N ASN A 531 -17.37 -19.92 -4.08
CA ASN A 531 -17.05 -20.41 -2.74
C ASN A 531 -18.07 -19.98 -1.71
N SER A 532 -18.55 -18.74 -1.81
CA SER A 532 -19.62 -18.24 -0.93
C SER A 532 -20.36 -17.05 -1.54
N GLY A 533 -21.61 -16.88 -1.14
CA GLY A 533 -22.48 -15.84 -1.69
C GLY A 533 -23.22 -16.31 -2.93
N SER A 534 -23.97 -15.39 -3.54
CA SER A 534 -24.80 -15.67 -4.72
C SER A 534 -24.29 -14.93 -5.94
N LEU A 535 -23.95 -15.62 -7.02
CA LEU A 535 -23.78 -15.03 -8.34
C LEU A 535 -25.13 -15.08 -9.06
N ASN A 536 -25.77 -13.92 -9.26
CA ASN A 536 -27.06 -13.81 -9.93
C ASN A 536 -26.86 -13.27 -11.35
N THR A 537 -27.21 -14.08 -12.35
CA THR A 537 -27.00 -13.70 -13.76
C THR A 537 -28.05 -12.76 -14.31
N LEU A 538 -29.16 -12.54 -13.59
CA LEU A 538 -30.36 -11.89 -14.13
C LEU A 538 -30.74 -12.57 -15.47
N SER A 539 -31.05 -11.77 -16.51
CA SER A 539 -31.31 -12.24 -17.86
C SER A 539 -30.05 -12.32 -18.75
N ASN A 540 -28.84 -12.16 -18.18
CA ASN A 540 -27.60 -12.11 -18.95
C ASN A 540 -27.00 -13.50 -19.21
N GLN A 541 -26.16 -13.58 -20.24
CA GLN A 541 -25.39 -14.78 -20.56
C GLN A 541 -24.06 -14.80 -19.80
N VAL A 542 -23.74 -15.91 -19.15
CA VAL A 542 -22.42 -16.24 -18.64
C VAL A 542 -21.84 -17.37 -19.47
N THR A 543 -20.71 -17.11 -20.14
CA THR A 543 -20.00 -18.09 -20.96
C THR A 543 -18.71 -18.50 -20.26
N VAL A 544 -18.57 -19.78 -19.95
CA VAL A 544 -17.40 -20.33 -19.23
C VAL A 544 -16.70 -21.37 -20.10
N SER A 545 -15.40 -21.15 -20.34
CA SER A 545 -14.59 -22.04 -21.18
C SER A 545 -13.85 -23.12 -20.37
N GLY A 546 -13.78 -22.96 -19.06
CA GLY A 546 -13.35 -23.97 -18.09
C GLY A 546 -14.52 -24.63 -17.35
N ASN A 547 -14.27 -25.07 -16.13
CA ASN A 547 -15.26 -25.66 -15.23
C ASN A 547 -16.00 -24.60 -14.41
N VAL A 548 -17.23 -24.92 -14.02
CA VAL A 548 -17.98 -24.19 -12.99
C VAL A 548 -18.03 -25.07 -11.75
N THR A 549 -17.58 -24.55 -10.62
CA THR A 549 -17.66 -25.22 -9.31
C THR A 549 -18.44 -24.37 -8.33
N ILE A 550 -19.45 -24.96 -7.69
CA ILE A 550 -20.24 -24.30 -6.65
C ILE A 550 -19.99 -25.06 -5.35
N ASN A 551 -19.24 -24.44 -4.44
CA ASN A 551 -18.84 -25.02 -3.16
C ASN A 551 -19.87 -24.70 -2.05
N ASN A 552 -19.59 -25.19 -0.85
CA ASN A 552 -20.44 -24.99 0.33
C ASN A 552 -20.71 -23.49 0.61
N GLY A 553 -21.97 -23.07 0.58
CA GLY A 553 -22.38 -21.67 0.77
C GLY A 553 -22.33 -20.82 -0.51
N GLY A 554 -21.92 -21.41 -1.64
CA GLY A 554 -22.01 -20.82 -2.96
C GLY A 554 -23.37 -21.05 -3.61
N HIS A 555 -23.88 -20.03 -4.30
CA HIS A 555 -25.13 -20.08 -5.04
C HIS A 555 -24.94 -19.47 -6.44
N LEU A 556 -25.34 -20.19 -7.49
CA LEU A 556 -25.48 -19.67 -8.84
C LEU A 556 -26.96 -19.60 -9.22
N SER A 557 -27.49 -18.39 -9.41
CA SER A 557 -28.89 -18.16 -9.78
C SER A 557 -28.99 -17.55 -11.18
N MET A 558 -29.69 -18.24 -12.08
CA MET A 558 -30.04 -17.75 -13.40
C MET A 558 -31.47 -17.23 -13.39
N GLY A 559 -31.69 -16.00 -13.84
CA GLY A 559 -33.04 -15.44 -14.00
C GLY A 559 -33.66 -15.78 -15.36
N ALA A 560 -34.89 -15.30 -15.57
CA ALA A 560 -35.61 -15.45 -16.81
C ALA A 560 -34.81 -14.89 -18.01
N GLY A 561 -34.69 -15.70 -19.07
CA GLY A 561 -33.84 -15.40 -20.24
C GLY A 561 -32.33 -15.54 -20.03
N GLY A 562 -31.87 -15.80 -18.80
CA GLY A 562 -30.46 -15.99 -18.48
C GLY A 562 -29.87 -17.26 -19.11
N VAL A 563 -28.59 -17.22 -19.47
CA VAL A 563 -27.92 -18.33 -20.18
C VAL A 563 -26.59 -18.69 -19.53
N LEU A 564 -26.39 -19.96 -19.17
CA LEU A 564 -25.09 -20.52 -18.86
C LEU A 564 -24.57 -21.32 -20.06
N ALA A 565 -23.45 -20.90 -20.65
CA ALA A 565 -22.86 -21.54 -21.82
C ALA A 565 -21.50 -22.16 -21.51
N MET A 566 -21.37 -23.48 -21.69
CA MET A 566 -20.18 -24.26 -21.30
C MET A 566 -19.36 -24.74 -22.50
N ALA A 567 -18.03 -24.77 -22.39
CA ALA A 567 -17.18 -25.39 -23.40
C ALA A 567 -17.26 -26.93 -23.40
N ALA A 568 -16.86 -27.54 -24.52
CA ALA A 568 -16.80 -28.99 -24.68
C ALA A 568 -15.93 -29.67 -23.62
N SER A 569 -16.40 -30.81 -23.12
CA SER A 569 -15.70 -31.64 -22.13
C SER A 569 -15.42 -30.95 -20.80
N LYS A 570 -16.13 -29.87 -20.49
CA LYS A 570 -16.11 -29.18 -19.19
C LYS A 570 -17.32 -29.56 -18.35
N SER A 571 -17.28 -29.16 -17.09
CA SER A 571 -18.31 -29.53 -16.11
C SER A 571 -18.85 -28.34 -15.35
N VAL A 572 -20.12 -28.41 -14.99
CA VAL A 572 -20.74 -27.69 -13.89
C VAL A 572 -20.89 -28.69 -12.74
N THR A 573 -20.29 -28.41 -11.60
CA THR A 573 -20.30 -29.30 -10.43
C THR A 573 -20.80 -28.55 -9.20
N VAL A 574 -21.90 -29.04 -8.63
CA VAL A 574 -22.49 -28.52 -7.38
C VAL A 574 -22.11 -29.44 -6.24
N LYS A 575 -21.25 -28.97 -5.33
CA LYS A 575 -20.77 -29.74 -4.19
C LYS A 575 -21.72 -29.65 -3.01
N ASN A 576 -21.42 -30.41 -1.95
CA ASN A 576 -22.14 -30.37 -0.69
C ASN A 576 -22.31 -28.94 -0.16
N GLY A 577 -23.56 -28.53 0.09
CA GLY A 577 -23.92 -27.18 0.55
C GLY A 577 -23.91 -26.09 -0.53
N GLY A 578 -23.63 -26.43 -1.79
CA GLY A 578 -23.76 -25.54 -2.94
C GLY A 578 -25.16 -25.60 -3.56
N LEU A 579 -25.59 -24.51 -4.21
CA LEU A 579 -26.89 -24.41 -4.88
C LEU A 579 -26.75 -23.88 -6.31
N ILE A 580 -27.43 -24.50 -7.26
CA ILE A 580 -27.69 -23.94 -8.59
C ILE A 580 -29.19 -23.81 -8.83
N GLU A 581 -29.66 -22.63 -9.24
CA GLU A 581 -31.07 -22.37 -9.54
C GLU A 581 -31.26 -21.78 -10.93
N PHE A 582 -32.17 -22.36 -11.71
CA PHE A 582 -32.62 -21.81 -12.99
C PHE A 582 -34.06 -21.33 -12.88
N ASN A 583 -34.24 -20.02 -12.82
CA ASN A 583 -35.51 -19.35 -12.55
C ASN A 583 -36.09 -18.75 -13.84
N GLY A 584 -36.45 -19.61 -14.78
CA GLY A 584 -37.09 -19.21 -16.02
C GLY A 584 -38.56 -18.80 -15.80
N GLU A 585 -39.14 -18.14 -16.80
CA GLU A 585 -40.57 -17.86 -16.85
C GLU A 585 -41.15 -18.33 -18.18
N SER A 586 -42.49 -18.45 -18.25
CA SER A 586 -43.17 -18.79 -19.49
C SER A 586 -42.85 -17.75 -20.58
N GLY A 587 -42.32 -18.21 -21.72
CA GLY A 587 -41.88 -17.36 -22.84
C GLY A 587 -40.47 -16.78 -22.71
N THR A 588 -39.86 -16.84 -21.52
CA THR A 588 -38.50 -16.31 -21.23
C THR A 588 -37.69 -17.34 -20.44
N GLN A 589 -37.48 -18.51 -21.06
CA GLN A 589 -36.78 -19.61 -20.40
C GLN A 589 -35.33 -19.25 -20.05
N SER A 590 -34.90 -19.61 -18.86
CA SER A 590 -33.47 -19.76 -18.57
C SER A 590 -32.90 -20.94 -19.37
N LYS A 591 -31.60 -20.93 -19.63
CA LYS A 591 -30.97 -21.94 -20.48
C LYS A 591 -29.58 -22.32 -19.99
N ILE A 592 -29.29 -23.62 -19.99
CA ILE A 592 -27.92 -24.14 -19.93
C ILE A 592 -27.60 -24.88 -21.23
N THR A 593 -26.50 -24.50 -21.87
CA THR A 593 -26.17 -24.93 -23.23
C THR A 593 -24.65 -25.00 -23.44
N ARG A 594 -24.22 -25.43 -24.62
CA ARG A 594 -22.83 -25.36 -25.04
C ARG A 594 -22.47 -23.97 -25.56
N ASN A 595 -21.21 -23.57 -25.42
CA ASN A 595 -20.70 -22.32 -25.96
C ASN A 595 -20.59 -22.37 -27.51
N SER A 596 -19.90 -23.37 -28.05
CA SER A 596 -19.65 -23.48 -29.50
C SER A 596 -19.97 -24.88 -30.04
N SER A 597 -19.33 -25.91 -29.51
CA SER A 597 -19.47 -27.30 -29.95
C SER A 597 -19.30 -28.27 -28.78
N GLY A 598 -19.46 -29.57 -29.05
CA GLY A 598 -19.33 -30.63 -28.04
C GLY A 598 -20.45 -30.65 -27.01
N TYR A 599 -20.15 -31.26 -25.87
CA TYR A 599 -21.07 -31.50 -24.76
C TYR A 599 -20.40 -31.19 -23.42
N TYR A 600 -21.17 -30.79 -22.41
CA TYR A 600 -20.70 -30.52 -21.05
C TYR A 600 -21.36 -31.45 -20.02
N ALA A 601 -20.75 -31.62 -18.86
CA ALA A 601 -21.36 -32.34 -17.74
C ALA A 601 -22.09 -31.36 -16.81
N LEU A 602 -23.27 -31.74 -16.30
CA LEU A 602 -23.92 -31.07 -15.18
C LEU A 602 -24.08 -32.09 -14.05
N ASN A 603 -23.26 -31.96 -13.01
CA ASN A 603 -23.20 -32.89 -11.89
C ASN A 603 -23.67 -32.21 -10.60
N ILE A 604 -24.66 -32.80 -9.96
CA ILE A 604 -25.07 -32.46 -8.61
C ILE A 604 -24.53 -33.56 -7.70
N GLU A 605 -23.52 -33.22 -6.90
CA GLU A 605 -22.89 -34.16 -5.98
C GLU A 605 -23.74 -34.36 -4.72
N SER A 606 -23.38 -35.34 -3.90
CA SER A 606 -24.01 -35.57 -2.60
C SER A 606 -24.02 -34.29 -1.74
N GLY A 607 -25.20 -33.91 -1.25
CA GLY A 607 -25.45 -32.68 -0.50
C GLY A 607 -25.50 -31.39 -1.33
N GLY A 608 -25.24 -31.44 -2.64
CA GLY A 608 -25.46 -30.31 -3.55
C GLY A 608 -26.93 -30.18 -3.93
N LYS A 609 -27.40 -28.95 -4.18
CA LYS A 609 -28.81 -28.66 -4.49
C LYS A 609 -29.00 -28.07 -5.89
N ILE A 610 -30.04 -28.52 -6.60
CA ILE A 610 -30.50 -27.97 -7.87
C ILE A 610 -31.98 -27.61 -7.82
N GLY A 611 -32.34 -26.43 -8.32
CA GLY A 611 -33.72 -26.04 -8.64
C GLY A 611 -33.82 -25.54 -10.08
N ALA A 612 -34.90 -25.86 -10.78
CA ALA A 612 -35.15 -25.37 -12.12
C ALA A 612 -36.65 -25.26 -12.41
N GLU A 613 -37.04 -24.17 -13.05
CA GLU A 613 -38.37 -23.96 -13.59
C GLU A 613 -38.26 -23.26 -14.95
N HIS A 614 -39.12 -23.60 -15.91
CA HIS A 614 -39.13 -23.02 -17.26
C HIS A 614 -37.72 -22.95 -17.88
N THR A 615 -36.95 -24.04 -17.77
CA THR A 615 -35.53 -24.05 -18.18
C THR A 615 -35.28 -24.97 -19.37
N ILE A 616 -34.41 -24.54 -20.28
CA ILE A 616 -33.90 -25.36 -21.38
C ILE A 616 -32.56 -25.99 -20.97
N PHE A 617 -32.52 -27.31 -20.95
CA PHE A 617 -31.32 -28.11 -20.81
C PHE A 617 -30.94 -28.73 -22.14
N GLU A 618 -29.79 -28.36 -22.70
CA GLU A 618 -29.34 -28.89 -23.99
C GLU A 618 -27.83 -29.07 -24.09
N TYR A 619 -27.40 -29.96 -24.99
CA TYR A 619 -25.99 -30.28 -25.26
C TYR A 619 -25.21 -30.77 -24.03
N MET A 620 -25.88 -31.52 -23.16
CA MET A 620 -25.26 -32.24 -22.05
C MET A 620 -24.62 -33.55 -22.52
N ASN A 621 -23.62 -34.01 -21.78
CA ASN A 621 -22.93 -35.27 -22.04
C ASN A 621 -23.85 -36.48 -21.84
N THR A 622 -23.29 -37.69 -21.88
CA THR A 622 -24.05 -38.94 -21.78
C THR A 622 -24.85 -39.13 -20.49
N ASN A 623 -24.64 -38.31 -19.45
CA ASN A 623 -25.39 -38.37 -18.20
C ASN A 623 -26.55 -37.36 -18.11
N GLY A 624 -26.67 -36.41 -19.05
CA GLY A 624 -27.67 -35.35 -18.96
C GLY A 624 -27.50 -34.50 -17.71
N VAL A 625 -28.62 -34.09 -17.09
CA VAL A 625 -28.61 -33.56 -15.72
C VAL A 625 -28.36 -34.72 -14.75
N ASN A 626 -27.19 -34.75 -14.11
CA ASN A 626 -26.74 -35.88 -13.30
C ASN A 626 -26.94 -35.63 -11.80
N ILE A 627 -28.04 -36.13 -11.26
CA ILE A 627 -28.39 -36.04 -9.83
C ILE A 627 -27.90 -37.30 -9.14
N LYS A 628 -26.78 -37.19 -8.43
CA LYS A 628 -26.08 -38.33 -7.82
C LYS A 628 -26.72 -38.75 -6.49
N PRO A 629 -26.34 -39.91 -5.92
CA PRO A 629 -26.79 -40.31 -4.60
C PRO A 629 -26.54 -39.24 -3.53
N GLY A 630 -27.60 -38.90 -2.79
CA GLY A 630 -27.61 -37.84 -1.77
C GLY A 630 -27.64 -36.40 -2.29
N ALA A 631 -27.72 -36.18 -3.61
CA ALA A 631 -28.00 -34.87 -4.17
C ALA A 631 -29.45 -34.45 -3.94
N ILE A 632 -29.71 -33.14 -3.92
CA ILE A 632 -31.00 -32.56 -3.54
C ILE A 632 -31.61 -31.81 -4.72
N VAL A 633 -32.81 -32.20 -5.12
CA VAL A 633 -33.72 -31.42 -5.97
C VAL A 633 -34.53 -30.50 -5.07
N ASP A 634 -34.57 -29.22 -5.43
CA ASP A 634 -35.51 -28.27 -4.85
C ASP A 634 -36.92 -28.63 -5.27
N ILE A 635 -37.77 -28.96 -4.31
CA ILE A 635 -39.10 -29.45 -4.60
C ILE A 635 -40.05 -28.36 -5.09
N ASP A 636 -39.80 -27.11 -4.71
CA ASP A 636 -40.58 -25.96 -5.18
C ASP A 636 -40.24 -25.63 -6.64
N LYS A 637 -39.08 -26.09 -7.13
CA LYS A 637 -38.55 -25.88 -8.49
C LYS A 637 -38.02 -27.19 -9.06
N SER A 638 -38.87 -28.21 -9.07
CA SER A 638 -38.51 -29.59 -9.40
C SER A 638 -38.53 -29.87 -10.91
N PHE A 639 -37.90 -29.01 -11.72
CA PHE A 639 -37.88 -29.08 -13.19
C PHE A 639 -39.23 -28.86 -13.87
N ASN A 640 -40.13 -28.12 -13.23
CA ASN A 640 -41.43 -27.80 -13.80
C ASN A 640 -41.30 -26.96 -15.07
N ASN A 641 -42.07 -27.28 -16.11
CA ASN A 641 -42.07 -26.60 -17.40
C ASN A 641 -40.71 -26.58 -18.13
N CYS A 642 -39.81 -27.52 -17.81
CA CYS A 642 -38.48 -27.59 -18.42
C CYS A 642 -38.47 -28.35 -19.76
N LEU A 643 -37.57 -27.96 -20.66
CA LEU A 643 -37.31 -28.60 -21.94
C LEU A 643 -35.94 -29.29 -21.90
N PHE A 644 -35.92 -30.60 -22.16
CA PHE A 644 -34.70 -31.39 -22.22
C PHE A 644 -34.46 -31.87 -23.65
N ARG A 645 -33.35 -31.48 -24.29
CA ARG A 645 -33.11 -31.81 -25.72
C ARG A 645 -31.64 -31.88 -26.10
N ASN A 646 -31.35 -32.33 -27.32
CA ASN A 646 -30.02 -32.27 -27.94
C ASN A 646 -28.91 -32.87 -27.05
N GLY A 647 -29.20 -33.97 -26.35
CA GLY A 647 -28.21 -34.68 -25.54
C GLY A 647 -27.16 -35.38 -26.41
N GLN A 648 -26.09 -35.86 -25.79
CA GLN A 648 -25.10 -36.67 -26.48
C GLN A 648 -25.71 -38.00 -26.94
N SER A 649 -25.35 -38.45 -28.15
CA SER A 649 -25.75 -39.77 -28.68
C SER A 649 -25.36 -40.90 -27.73
N ASN A 650 -26.22 -41.91 -27.60
CA ASN A 650 -26.16 -43.00 -26.62
C ASN A 650 -26.26 -42.55 -25.16
N GLY A 651 -26.57 -41.27 -24.91
CA GLY A 651 -26.72 -40.70 -23.58
C GLY A 651 -28.15 -40.71 -23.06
N ARG A 652 -28.35 -39.98 -21.97
CA ARG A 652 -29.65 -39.68 -21.36
C ARG A 652 -29.82 -38.19 -21.10
N LEU A 653 -31.05 -37.72 -20.91
CA LEU A 653 -31.32 -36.29 -20.68
C LEU A 653 -31.35 -35.94 -19.18
N LEU A 654 -31.84 -36.85 -18.34
CA LEU A 654 -31.94 -36.70 -16.90
C LEU A 654 -31.57 -38.01 -16.19
N THR A 655 -30.64 -37.95 -15.24
CA THR A 655 -30.21 -39.08 -14.41
C THR A 655 -30.56 -38.78 -12.96
N ILE A 656 -31.37 -39.62 -12.32
CA ILE A 656 -31.89 -39.40 -10.97
C ILE A 656 -31.54 -40.58 -10.07
N GLU A 657 -30.40 -40.48 -9.40
CA GLU A 657 -29.86 -41.51 -8.52
C GLU A 657 -29.95 -41.15 -7.03
N ASN A 658 -30.67 -40.08 -6.68
CA ASN A 658 -31.00 -39.77 -5.30
C ASN A 658 -32.25 -40.54 -4.81
N ASP A 659 -32.59 -40.32 -3.54
CA ASP A 659 -33.64 -41.02 -2.79
C ASP A 659 -34.88 -40.15 -2.51
N GLN A 660 -34.93 -38.92 -3.02
CA GLN A 660 -36.09 -38.04 -2.83
C GLN A 660 -37.33 -38.55 -3.58
N THR A 661 -38.50 -38.22 -3.02
CA THR A 661 -39.78 -38.28 -3.70
C THR A 661 -40.18 -36.89 -4.17
N PHE A 662 -40.42 -36.67 -5.47
CA PHE A 662 -40.86 -35.38 -6.02
C PHE A 662 -41.60 -35.51 -7.35
N SER A 663 -42.30 -34.45 -7.75
CA SER A 663 -43.04 -34.39 -9.02
C SER A 663 -42.35 -33.45 -10.01
N VAL A 664 -42.40 -33.76 -11.29
CA VAL A 664 -41.91 -32.94 -12.40
C VAL A 664 -43.08 -32.67 -13.34
N ASN A 665 -43.59 -31.44 -13.35
CA ASN A 665 -44.79 -31.10 -14.13
C ASN A 665 -44.42 -30.41 -15.44
N TYR A 666 -45.12 -30.77 -16.52
CA TYR A 666 -45.01 -30.18 -17.85
C TYR A 666 -43.59 -30.20 -18.45
N ALA A 667 -42.79 -31.23 -18.12
CA ALA A 667 -41.50 -31.44 -18.77
C ALA A 667 -41.67 -31.85 -20.24
N ILE A 668 -40.82 -31.30 -21.11
CA ILE A 668 -40.87 -31.54 -22.55
C ILE A 668 -39.64 -32.35 -22.98
N PHE A 669 -39.90 -33.49 -23.60
CA PHE A 669 -38.91 -34.40 -24.21
C PHE A 669 -39.23 -34.53 -25.71
N PRO A 670 -38.69 -33.65 -26.58
CA PRO A 670 -39.02 -33.63 -28.00
C PRO A 670 -38.50 -34.87 -28.72
N ASN A 671 -38.87 -35.03 -29.99
CA ASN A 671 -38.42 -36.17 -30.81
C ASN A 671 -36.89 -36.34 -30.74
N ASN A 672 -36.45 -37.56 -30.46
CA ASN A 672 -35.04 -37.90 -30.28
C ASN A 672 -34.28 -37.90 -31.62
N SER A 673 -33.87 -36.71 -32.07
CA SER A 673 -33.09 -36.53 -33.30
C SER A 673 -31.58 -36.68 -33.10
N TRP A 674 -31.12 -36.85 -31.86
CA TRP A 674 -29.68 -36.95 -31.50
C TRP A 674 -29.23 -38.37 -31.16
N GLY A 675 -30.15 -39.34 -31.20
CA GLY A 675 -29.86 -40.75 -30.91
C GLY A 675 -29.48 -40.98 -29.44
N GLY A 676 -30.17 -40.34 -28.50
CA GLY A 676 -30.06 -40.66 -27.07
C GLY A 676 -30.67 -42.03 -26.76
N ASN A 677 -30.18 -42.70 -25.72
CA ASN A 677 -30.71 -43.99 -25.26
C ASN A 677 -31.97 -43.83 -24.42
N PHE A 678 -31.98 -42.85 -23.49
CA PHE A 678 -33.08 -42.67 -22.56
C PHE A 678 -33.47 -41.20 -22.36
N ASN A 679 -34.72 -40.93 -22.05
CA ASN A 679 -35.13 -39.60 -21.57
C ASN A 679 -34.68 -39.41 -20.11
N VAL A 680 -35.13 -40.30 -19.24
CA VAL A 680 -34.89 -40.32 -17.81
C VAL A 680 -34.30 -41.67 -17.44
N TYR A 681 -33.34 -41.65 -16.52
CA TYR A 681 -32.68 -42.84 -16.02
C TYR A 681 -32.70 -42.84 -14.50
N LYS A 682 -33.14 -43.95 -13.92
CA LYS A 682 -33.11 -44.21 -12.48
C LYS A 682 -32.78 -45.67 -12.24
N SER A 683 -31.55 -45.96 -11.79
CA SER A 683 -31.13 -47.33 -11.49
C SER A 683 -31.26 -47.73 -10.02
N VAL A 684 -31.42 -46.75 -9.13
CA VAL A 684 -31.59 -46.99 -7.69
C VAL A 684 -33.01 -47.39 -7.33
N ASN A 685 -33.13 -48.31 -6.38
CA ASN A 685 -34.40 -48.77 -5.80
C ASN A 685 -34.85 -47.89 -4.61
N SER A 686 -34.74 -46.57 -4.72
CA SER A 686 -35.07 -45.60 -3.67
C SER A 686 -35.60 -44.29 -4.23
N GLY A 687 -36.48 -43.61 -3.49
CA GLY A 687 -37.16 -42.41 -3.96
C GLY A 687 -38.15 -42.70 -5.10
N ILE A 688 -38.96 -41.71 -5.44
CA ILE A 688 -39.95 -41.81 -6.53
C ILE A 688 -40.03 -40.48 -7.28
N VAL A 689 -40.07 -40.53 -8.61
CA VAL A 689 -40.26 -39.34 -9.44
C VAL A 689 -41.52 -39.48 -10.27
N THR A 690 -42.44 -38.52 -10.12
CA THR A 690 -43.70 -38.51 -10.87
C THR A 690 -43.69 -37.41 -11.92
N PHE A 691 -43.75 -37.75 -13.20
CA PHE A 691 -43.89 -36.80 -14.29
C PHE A 691 -45.37 -36.55 -14.59
N GLY A 692 -45.85 -35.32 -14.40
CA GLY A 692 -47.21 -34.91 -14.77
C GLY A 692 -47.21 -34.04 -16.02
N GLY A 693 -48.13 -34.25 -16.97
CA GLY A 693 -48.29 -33.31 -18.11
C GLY A 693 -47.11 -33.26 -19.08
N HIS A 694 -46.26 -34.28 -19.02
CA HIS A 694 -45.10 -34.41 -19.88
C HIS A 694 -45.51 -34.49 -21.36
N SER A 695 -44.63 -34.07 -22.27
CA SER A 695 -44.94 -34.07 -23.70
C SER A 695 -43.72 -34.26 -24.61
N GLY A 696 -43.99 -34.57 -25.88
CA GLY A 696 -42.99 -34.76 -26.93
C GLY A 696 -42.71 -36.24 -27.26
N GLY A 697 -42.16 -36.52 -28.44
CA GLY A 697 -42.05 -37.89 -28.95
C GLY A 697 -40.95 -38.75 -28.31
N PHE A 698 -40.14 -38.20 -27.41
CA PHE A 698 -39.22 -38.96 -26.57
C PHE A 698 -39.66 -38.97 -25.10
N SER A 699 -40.91 -38.58 -24.82
CA SER A 699 -41.51 -38.63 -23.49
C SER A 699 -42.08 -40.02 -23.17
N GLY A 700 -42.30 -40.30 -21.88
CA GLY A 700 -43.07 -41.47 -21.43
C GLY A 700 -42.21 -42.70 -21.15
N SER A 701 -42.88 -43.70 -20.59
CA SER A 701 -42.27 -44.91 -20.02
C SER A 701 -41.56 -45.81 -21.04
N SER A 702 -41.88 -45.71 -22.32
CA SER A 702 -41.21 -46.47 -23.38
C SER A 702 -39.79 -46.00 -23.68
N ASN A 703 -39.41 -44.82 -23.20
CA ASN A 703 -38.13 -44.17 -23.47
C ASN A 703 -37.23 -44.06 -22.23
N GLU A 704 -37.62 -44.64 -21.10
CA GLU A 704 -36.87 -44.53 -19.84
C GLU A 704 -36.00 -45.77 -19.56
N TRP A 705 -35.13 -45.64 -18.55
CA TRP A 705 -34.50 -46.78 -17.90
C TRP A 705 -34.82 -46.78 -16.41
N ASP A 706 -35.72 -47.67 -16.02
CA ASP A 706 -36.21 -47.80 -14.65
C ASP A 706 -36.48 -49.27 -14.28
N PRO A 707 -35.43 -50.06 -13.97
CA PRO A 707 -35.57 -51.48 -13.64
C PRO A 707 -36.33 -51.75 -12.34
N HIS A 708 -36.66 -50.71 -11.57
CA HIS A 708 -37.29 -50.82 -10.26
C HIS A 708 -38.66 -50.13 -10.17
N ASN A 709 -39.20 -49.61 -11.30
CA ASN A 709 -40.49 -48.93 -11.37
C ASN A 709 -40.61 -47.77 -10.37
N ARG A 710 -39.58 -46.93 -10.30
CA ARG A 710 -39.47 -45.73 -9.45
C ARG A 710 -39.79 -44.43 -10.16
N ILE A 711 -40.06 -44.47 -11.46
CA ILE A 711 -40.52 -43.35 -12.27
C ILE A 711 -41.98 -43.62 -12.66
N HIS A 712 -42.83 -42.62 -12.49
CA HIS A 712 -44.24 -42.68 -12.88
C HIS A 712 -44.55 -41.59 -13.89
N TRP A 713 -45.11 -41.98 -15.03
CA TRP A 713 -45.52 -41.07 -16.09
C TRP A 713 -47.04 -40.90 -16.04
N GLY A 714 -47.50 -39.74 -15.56
CA GLY A 714 -48.92 -39.44 -15.43
C GLY A 714 -49.63 -39.45 -16.78
N GLY A 715 -50.57 -40.38 -16.94
CA GLY A 715 -51.25 -40.68 -18.21
C GLY A 715 -50.84 -42.03 -18.81
N ASP A 716 -49.68 -42.58 -18.43
CA ASP A 716 -49.23 -43.95 -18.74
C ASP A 716 -49.55 -44.86 -17.54
N VAL A 717 -50.78 -45.34 -17.45
CA VAL A 717 -51.25 -46.06 -16.25
C VAL A 717 -50.79 -47.53 -16.28
N ALA A 718 -49.86 -47.89 -15.41
CA ALA A 718 -49.31 -49.24 -15.32
C ALA A 718 -50.35 -50.28 -14.83
N GLY A 719 -50.17 -51.54 -15.22
CA GLY A 719 -50.99 -52.67 -14.79
C GLY A 719 -51.06 -52.83 -13.26
N ASN A 720 -49.90 -52.89 -12.61
CA ASN A 720 -49.80 -52.94 -11.16
C ASN A 720 -48.64 -52.03 -10.72
N VAL A 721 -48.82 -51.31 -9.62
CA VAL A 721 -47.81 -50.39 -9.06
C VAL A 721 -47.53 -50.77 -7.62
N ALA A 722 -46.25 -50.72 -7.21
CA ALA A 722 -45.83 -50.92 -5.83
C ALA A 722 -45.12 -49.66 -5.32
N LEU A 723 -45.74 -48.98 -4.34
CA LEU A 723 -45.24 -47.77 -3.70
C LEU A 723 -44.49 -48.13 -2.41
N GLN A 724 -43.19 -48.33 -2.53
CA GLN A 724 -42.31 -48.73 -1.42
C GLN A 724 -41.23 -47.68 -1.16
N GLY A 725 -40.99 -47.33 0.11
CA GLY A 725 -39.99 -46.32 0.47
C GLY A 725 -40.40 -44.91 0.02
N VAL A 726 -41.68 -44.59 0.09
CA VAL A 726 -42.22 -43.27 -0.29
C VAL A 726 -42.31 -42.39 0.94
N ASP A 727 -41.83 -41.16 0.83
CA ASP A 727 -41.98 -40.13 1.86
C ASP A 727 -42.47 -38.84 1.20
N VAL A 728 -43.75 -38.51 1.42
CA VAL A 728 -44.40 -37.32 0.86
C VAL A 728 -44.39 -36.22 1.91
N VAL A 729 -43.56 -35.21 1.70
CA VAL A 729 -43.34 -34.10 2.62
C VAL A 729 -44.30 -32.93 2.39
N SER A 730 -44.28 -31.97 3.32
CA SER A 730 -45.09 -30.75 3.26
C SER A 730 -44.98 -30.05 1.90
N GLY A 731 -46.11 -29.62 1.34
CA GLY A 731 -46.18 -28.87 0.08
C GLY A 731 -46.28 -29.74 -1.17
N GLN A 732 -46.06 -31.05 -1.05
CA GLN A 732 -46.28 -31.98 -2.15
C GLN A 732 -47.76 -32.31 -2.35
N ASP A 733 -48.18 -32.40 -3.61
CA ASP A 733 -49.45 -33.00 -4.05
C ASP A 733 -49.15 -34.03 -5.12
N ILE A 734 -49.25 -35.31 -4.76
CA ILE A 734 -48.82 -36.42 -5.60
C ILE A 734 -50.01 -37.34 -5.87
N CYS A 735 -50.18 -37.73 -7.12
CA CYS A 735 -51.12 -38.77 -7.51
C CYS A 735 -50.35 -40.00 -8.01
N PHE A 736 -50.76 -41.18 -7.54
CA PHE A 736 -50.29 -42.47 -8.04
C PHE A 736 -51.47 -43.28 -8.56
N ASP A 737 -51.31 -43.93 -9.72
CA ASP A 737 -52.35 -44.73 -10.36
C ASP A 737 -51.90 -46.14 -10.80
N ALA A 738 -52.86 -47.06 -10.92
CA ALA A 738 -52.65 -48.38 -11.52
C ALA A 738 -53.95 -48.95 -12.13
N THR A 739 -53.91 -49.57 -13.30
CA THR A 739 -55.13 -50.15 -13.92
C THR A 739 -55.65 -51.39 -13.20
N ASN A 740 -54.81 -52.12 -12.45
CA ASN A 740 -55.23 -53.24 -11.61
C ASN A 740 -54.98 -52.98 -10.13
N THR A 741 -53.74 -53.18 -9.66
CA THR A 741 -53.43 -53.14 -8.22
C THR A 741 -52.38 -52.12 -7.89
N LEU A 742 -52.66 -51.25 -6.92
CA LEU A 742 -51.70 -50.36 -6.31
C LEU A 742 -51.38 -50.89 -4.91
N THR A 743 -50.14 -51.33 -4.69
CA THR A 743 -49.67 -51.86 -3.40
C THR A 743 -48.84 -50.80 -2.69
N VAL A 744 -49.23 -50.42 -1.49
CA VAL A 744 -48.63 -49.34 -0.71
C VAL A 744 -47.92 -49.93 0.49
N ALA A 745 -46.64 -49.60 0.68
CA ALA A 745 -45.76 -50.18 1.69
C ALA A 745 -45.63 -51.73 1.60
N GLY A 746 -45.28 -52.38 2.72
CA GLY A 746 -45.16 -53.83 2.83
C GLY A 746 -43.75 -54.38 2.63
N GLY A 747 -43.52 -55.62 3.09
CA GLY A 747 -42.21 -56.29 3.01
C GLY A 747 -41.10 -55.58 3.80
N GLY A 748 -41.47 -54.85 4.88
CA GLY A 748 -40.55 -54.03 5.67
C GLY A 748 -40.31 -52.62 5.12
N ASN A 749 -40.91 -52.25 3.99
CA ASN A 749 -40.83 -50.89 3.42
C ASN A 749 -41.91 -49.96 3.99
N THR A 750 -41.65 -48.65 3.93
CA THR A 750 -42.57 -47.62 4.41
C THR A 750 -43.25 -46.86 3.28
N PHE A 751 -44.41 -46.29 3.59
CA PHE A 751 -45.08 -45.26 2.80
C PHE A 751 -45.56 -44.21 3.79
N VAL A 752 -44.94 -43.04 3.80
CA VAL A 752 -45.22 -41.99 4.78
C VAL A 752 -45.73 -40.75 4.07
N VAL A 753 -46.86 -40.21 4.52
CA VAL A 753 -47.31 -38.86 4.17
C VAL A 753 -47.13 -37.99 5.41
N GLN A 754 -46.20 -37.05 5.34
CA GLN A 754 -45.88 -36.12 6.43
C GLN A 754 -46.90 -34.99 6.49
N ASP A 755 -46.86 -34.23 7.58
CA ASP A 755 -47.67 -33.01 7.76
C ASP A 755 -47.55 -32.09 6.53
N GLY A 756 -48.70 -31.62 6.01
CA GLY A 756 -48.79 -30.78 4.81
C GLY A 756 -48.62 -31.51 3.46
N GLY A 757 -48.35 -32.81 3.44
CA GLY A 757 -48.28 -33.61 2.22
C GLY A 757 -49.66 -34.11 1.77
N ASN A 758 -49.92 -34.12 0.46
CA ASN A 758 -51.17 -34.56 -0.15
C ASN A 758 -50.92 -35.72 -1.12
N VAL A 759 -51.68 -36.81 -0.98
CA VAL A 759 -51.59 -37.98 -1.86
C VAL A 759 -52.96 -38.43 -2.34
N ASN A 760 -53.09 -38.66 -3.65
CA ASN A 760 -54.17 -39.44 -4.24
C ASN A 760 -53.63 -40.81 -4.70
N LEU A 761 -54.31 -41.90 -4.32
CA LEU A 761 -54.03 -43.26 -4.74
C LEU A 761 -55.22 -43.79 -5.52
N ILE A 762 -55.02 -44.14 -6.79
CA ILE A 762 -56.11 -44.53 -7.69
C ILE A 762 -55.79 -45.91 -8.25
N ALA A 763 -56.73 -46.86 -8.19
CA ALA A 763 -56.54 -48.13 -8.88
C ALA A 763 -57.80 -48.62 -9.59
N GLY A 764 -57.67 -49.37 -10.68
CA GLY A 764 -58.85 -49.91 -11.39
C GLY A 764 -59.50 -51.10 -10.68
N HIS A 765 -58.77 -51.81 -9.81
CA HIS A 765 -59.31 -52.97 -9.09
C HIS A 765 -59.00 -52.96 -7.59
N ASN A 766 -57.74 -52.81 -7.17
CA ASN A 766 -57.35 -52.96 -5.77
C ASN A 766 -56.34 -51.89 -5.33
N ILE A 767 -56.54 -51.32 -4.14
CA ILE A 767 -55.49 -50.59 -3.42
C ILE A 767 -55.17 -51.38 -2.14
N ARG A 768 -53.94 -51.85 -2.01
CA ARG A 768 -53.47 -52.67 -0.89
C ARG A 768 -52.54 -51.83 -0.02
N MET A 769 -53.07 -51.25 1.05
CA MET A 769 -52.25 -50.60 2.08
C MET A 769 -51.73 -51.65 3.06
N LEU A 770 -50.42 -51.89 3.02
CA LEU A 770 -49.76 -52.88 3.85
C LEU A 770 -49.08 -52.21 5.05
N GLU A 771 -48.60 -53.04 5.98
CA GLU A 771 -47.80 -52.60 7.12
C GLU A 771 -46.63 -51.72 6.64
N GLY A 772 -46.43 -50.58 7.32
CA GLY A 772 -45.51 -49.52 6.91
C GLY A 772 -46.19 -48.29 6.26
N THR A 773 -47.49 -48.36 5.96
CA THR A 773 -48.28 -47.19 5.53
C THR A 773 -48.60 -46.29 6.74
N SER A 774 -48.24 -45.01 6.67
CA SER A 774 -48.43 -44.02 7.73
C SER A 774 -48.83 -42.66 7.16
N VAL A 775 -49.90 -42.06 7.68
CA VAL A 775 -50.34 -40.69 7.35
C VAL A 775 -50.26 -39.87 8.63
N ARG A 776 -49.40 -38.86 8.66
CA ARG A 776 -49.17 -38.01 9.85
C ARG A 776 -50.33 -37.03 10.04
N SER A 777 -50.48 -36.50 11.25
CA SER A 777 -51.44 -35.42 11.52
C SER A 777 -51.13 -34.22 10.61
N GLY A 778 -52.16 -33.69 9.93
CA GLY A 778 -52.04 -32.58 8.98
C GLY A 778 -51.71 -32.99 7.53
N ALA A 779 -51.51 -34.27 7.28
CA ALA A 779 -51.39 -34.85 5.94
C ALA A 779 -52.76 -35.21 5.33
N TYR A 780 -52.83 -35.28 4.00
CA TYR A 780 -53.98 -35.78 3.25
C TYR A 780 -53.62 -37.03 2.45
N LEU A 781 -54.42 -38.08 2.59
CA LEU A 781 -54.36 -39.26 1.74
C LEU A 781 -55.78 -39.63 1.32
N HIS A 782 -56.01 -39.75 0.02
CA HIS A 782 -57.26 -40.20 -0.55
C HIS A 782 -57.01 -41.38 -1.48
N ALA A 783 -57.63 -42.53 -1.17
CA ALA A 783 -57.47 -43.76 -1.93
C ALA A 783 -58.82 -44.25 -2.44
N TYR A 784 -58.95 -44.47 -3.75
CA TYR A 784 -60.22 -44.88 -4.35
C TYR A 784 -60.05 -45.74 -5.61
N ILE A 785 -61.05 -46.58 -5.89
CA ILE A 785 -61.10 -47.38 -7.11
C ILE A 785 -61.79 -46.58 -8.21
N SER A 786 -61.15 -46.46 -9.36
CA SER A 786 -61.64 -45.65 -10.49
C SER A 786 -61.09 -46.14 -11.82
N ASN A 787 -61.83 -45.87 -12.89
CA ASN A 787 -61.34 -45.98 -14.27
C ASN A 787 -60.82 -44.63 -14.81
N GLU A 788 -60.97 -43.57 -14.02
CA GLU A 788 -60.32 -42.27 -14.20
C GLU A 788 -59.11 -42.22 -13.28
N TYR A 789 -57.93 -42.23 -13.89
CA TYR A 789 -56.63 -42.29 -13.21
C TYR A 789 -56.08 -40.88 -12.94
N CYS A 790 -54.80 -40.74 -12.63
CA CYS A 790 -54.23 -39.45 -12.30
C CYS A 790 -54.41 -38.47 -13.46
N THR A 791 -55.39 -37.58 -13.32
CA THR A 791 -55.56 -36.46 -14.24
C THR A 791 -54.69 -35.32 -13.77
N LEU A 792 -53.93 -34.78 -14.71
CA LEU A 792 -53.29 -33.47 -14.62
C LEU A 792 -54.08 -32.46 -13.74
N PRO A 793 -53.42 -31.67 -12.89
CA PRO A 793 -53.90 -30.33 -12.65
C PRO A 793 -54.02 -29.66 -14.04
N PRO A 794 -55.18 -29.07 -14.40
CA PRO A 794 -55.30 -28.39 -15.67
C PRO A 794 -54.18 -27.35 -15.77
N ALA A 795 -53.47 -27.32 -16.90
CA ALA A 795 -52.60 -26.21 -17.20
C ALA A 795 -53.47 -24.95 -17.13
N MET A 796 -53.26 -24.09 -16.12
CA MET A 796 -53.85 -22.77 -16.16
C MET A 796 -53.17 -22.04 -17.32
N LEU A 797 -53.82 -22.09 -18.48
CA LEU A 797 -53.65 -21.11 -19.54
C LEU A 797 -54.03 -19.76 -18.94
N ALA A 798 -53.05 -19.04 -18.39
CA ALA A 798 -53.16 -17.60 -18.24
C ALA A 798 -53.17 -17.02 -19.65
N ALA A 799 -54.31 -16.41 -20.01
CA ALA A 799 -54.52 -15.68 -21.26
C ALA A 799 -53.61 -14.46 -21.38
#